data_AF-A0AAU7U5V1-F1
#
_entry.id   AF-A0AAU7U5V1-F1
#
_cell.length_a   1.000
_cell.length_b   1.000
_cell.length_c   1.000
_cell.angle_alpha   90.00
_cell.angle_beta   90.00
_cell.angle_gamma   90.00
#
_symmetry.space_group_name_H-M   'P 1'
#
loop_
_entity.id
_entity.type
_entity.pdbx_description
1 polymer ?
#
loop_
_entity_poly.entity_id
_entity_poly.type
_entity_poly.pdbx_seq_one_letter_code
_entity_poly.pdbx_strand_id
1 'polypeptide(L)'
;MNRQIRCWFLALTTVVLVACGSGAPPPDTHTTAVIIPQTTKVADAATRTALTSYNAGSGVLTFAQRTPALDALNPGDVLASEPSTAAPSGYLRKVTGIRHDGSRTLLDTTQANLTDAITQGELNADFQLTGDDLLRTEGLPKGVTVTAQPRALHPQAGVGEQYGFTLNFDHTFVPLQGPNATGTIRVDGAVAFNVGYGVSVGIKPCFELPPVCVTSFQASVGFAQSSHLNITGDLHGAVGDAALVGSQYFKPKVFFIGPVPVVLVPKVELYLTAGGEVTAHVEFAASESVTAQVGARWTKGNGWKDISGFGVNGSLPPPRFSGSLRPRVGVQSRASFTLYDVAGPEATLEAGVKLDVAYPRTPNWIVNGFMKGTLGFRVKLPILGTLASYSATLFDISKELGRSGNTPPTLNLTTQPHTVDVGAPLNFRALCSAAGPTFGNGEFYAASDAEDGCPQVTATSNVDGALTPDFTFRSPGDRTITVTARDSGRATTQLTFVLSVVNRPPRLVLNYTGDAHQGTPYSISATITDTNEGSATDFCANTTWTVDAPDTLRQVNGCQVEVTFGTTGAREVRVSTHDRLGATTRQTVTLTVLPPLVNPYPKITYAGVYDREAPRLDVPGCSPTSVVQGDTLNLTWKRTSCSGSTPGPTKYYAVVRLENPQNEALSYDWTLYVTLGAGESLLETSTQAVFDLYNSYGAAPITTPCRITLTVSPPDLSRSKSQTVWNGRCIYNNGTIIK
;
A
#
# COMPACT_ATOMS: atom_id res chain seq x y z
N MET A 1 -89.03 -22.74 20.71
CA MET A 1 -87.65 -22.57 21.22
C MET A 1 -86.94 -23.91 21.10
N ASN A 2 -86.34 -24.22 19.95
CA ASN A 2 -85.48 -25.41 19.83
C ASN A 2 -84.66 -25.38 18.54
N ARG A 3 -83.37 -25.71 18.71
CA ARG A 3 -82.32 -25.83 17.71
C ARG A 3 -82.71 -26.72 16.54
N GLN A 4 -82.20 -26.43 15.34
CA GLN A 4 -81.41 -27.43 14.59
C GLN A 4 -80.54 -26.77 13.51
N ILE A 5 -79.32 -27.29 13.43
CA ILE A 5 -78.27 -27.06 12.43
C ILE A 5 -78.68 -27.72 11.11
N ARG A 6 -78.39 -27.08 9.97
CA ARG A 6 -78.14 -27.79 8.70
C ARG A 6 -77.19 -26.99 7.79
N CYS A 7 -76.14 -27.69 7.35
CA CYS A 7 -75.24 -27.32 6.27
C CYS A 7 -75.97 -27.20 4.92
N TRP A 8 -75.29 -26.54 3.96
CA TRP A 8 -75.16 -26.70 2.49
C TRP A 8 -74.52 -25.34 2.04
N PHE A 9 -73.60 -25.16 1.08
CA PHE A 9 -73.20 -25.93 -0.10
C PHE A 9 -71.95 -25.30 -0.77
N LEU A 10 -71.26 -26.12 -1.59
CA LEU A 10 -70.65 -25.86 -2.91
C LEU A 10 -69.24 -25.21 -3.11
N ALA A 11 -68.54 -25.91 -4.02
CA ALA A 11 -67.59 -25.46 -5.05
C ALA A 11 -66.08 -25.58 -4.77
N LEU A 12 -65.46 -26.64 -5.32
CA LEU A 12 -64.09 -26.55 -5.83
C LEU A 12 -63.91 -27.45 -7.06
N THR A 13 -63.58 -26.82 -8.18
CA THR A 13 -63.31 -27.41 -9.50
C THR A 13 -61.87 -27.94 -9.55
N THR A 14 -61.71 -29.24 -9.79
CA THR A 14 -60.42 -29.90 -10.08
C THR A 14 -60.20 -30.02 -11.58
N VAL A 15 -59.13 -29.38 -12.08
CA VAL A 15 -58.59 -29.59 -13.43
C VAL A 15 -57.63 -30.78 -13.38
N VAL A 16 -57.95 -31.85 -14.11
CA VAL A 16 -57.05 -33.00 -14.32
C VAL A 16 -56.19 -32.71 -15.55
N LEU A 17 -54.90 -32.45 -15.35
CA LEU A 17 -53.89 -32.46 -16.39
C LEU A 17 -53.44 -33.91 -16.63
N VAL A 18 -53.74 -34.43 -17.82
CA VAL A 18 -53.24 -35.71 -18.34
C VAL A 18 -51.73 -35.57 -18.56
N ALA A 19 -50.93 -36.22 -17.72
CA ALA A 19 -49.50 -36.37 -17.94
C ALA A 19 -49.26 -37.50 -18.97
N CYS A 20 -48.85 -37.12 -20.18
CA CYS A 20 -48.23 -38.05 -21.13
C CYS A 20 -46.90 -38.54 -20.52
N GLY A 21 -46.90 -39.74 -19.97
CA GLY A 21 -45.67 -40.46 -19.66
C GLY A 21 -44.97 -40.85 -20.95
N SER A 22 -43.90 -40.14 -21.31
CA SER A 22 -42.95 -40.59 -22.31
C SER A 22 -42.13 -41.74 -21.73
N GLY A 23 -42.69 -42.95 -21.80
CA GLY A 23 -41.96 -44.18 -21.55
C GLY A 23 -40.78 -44.25 -22.51
N ALA A 24 -39.57 -44.41 -21.96
CA ALA A 24 -38.40 -44.75 -22.75
C ALA A 24 -38.70 -45.99 -23.60
N PRO A 25 -38.33 -46.02 -24.89
CA PRO A 25 -38.44 -47.25 -25.67
C PRO A 25 -37.59 -48.34 -24.99
N PRO A 26 -38.07 -49.60 -24.97
CA PRO A 26 -37.28 -50.71 -24.44
C PRO A 26 -35.94 -50.80 -25.18
N PRO A 27 -34.84 -51.22 -24.52
CA PRO A 27 -33.57 -51.42 -25.21
C PRO A 27 -33.74 -52.49 -26.28
N ASP A 28 -33.52 -52.11 -27.55
CA ASP A 28 -33.44 -53.04 -28.67
C ASP A 28 -32.28 -54.02 -28.44
N THR A 29 -32.56 -55.19 -27.88
CA THR A 29 -31.63 -56.31 -27.84
C THR A 29 -31.59 -57.02 -29.19
N HIS A 30 -31.18 -56.32 -30.24
CA HIS A 30 -30.69 -56.96 -31.45
C HIS A 30 -29.22 -57.32 -31.22
N THR A 31 -28.94 -58.50 -30.64
CA THR A 31 -27.59 -59.08 -30.65
C THR A 31 -27.21 -59.36 -32.10
N THR A 32 -26.50 -58.41 -32.72
CA THR A 32 -25.88 -58.64 -34.02
C THR A 32 -24.84 -59.74 -33.88
N ALA A 33 -24.91 -60.77 -34.73
CA ALA A 33 -23.96 -61.88 -34.69
C ALA A 33 -22.52 -61.36 -34.88
N VAL A 34 -21.61 -61.75 -33.99
CA VAL A 34 -20.19 -61.41 -34.10
C VAL A 34 -19.53 -62.27 -35.17
N ILE A 35 -18.77 -61.66 -36.09
CA ILE A 35 -18.06 -62.34 -37.18
C ILE A 35 -16.57 -62.05 -37.03
N ILE A 36 -15.80 -63.10 -36.78
CA ILE A 36 -14.34 -63.06 -36.68
C ILE A 36 -13.72 -63.77 -37.90
N PRO A 37 -12.79 -63.13 -38.64
CA PRO A 37 -12.04 -63.77 -39.72
C PRO A 37 -11.28 -65.02 -39.24
N GLN A 38 -11.18 -66.03 -40.11
CA GLN A 38 -10.32 -67.20 -39.84
C GLN A 38 -8.84 -66.86 -39.73
N THR A 39 -8.43 -65.71 -40.28
CA THR A 39 -7.07 -65.13 -40.17
C THR A 39 -6.80 -64.54 -38.78
N THR A 40 -7.81 -64.41 -37.92
CA THR A 40 -7.62 -63.98 -36.53
C THR A 40 -7.39 -65.20 -35.65
N LYS A 41 -6.20 -65.27 -35.03
CA LYS A 41 -5.83 -66.30 -34.05
C LYS A 41 -5.76 -65.66 -32.67
N VAL A 42 -6.35 -66.31 -31.66
CA VAL A 42 -6.28 -65.86 -30.27
C VAL A 42 -5.30 -66.77 -29.53
N ALA A 43 -4.30 -66.16 -28.89
CA ALA A 43 -3.32 -66.90 -28.10
C ALA A 43 -3.97 -67.48 -26.84
N ASP A 44 -4.02 -68.80 -26.74
CA ASP A 44 -4.50 -69.52 -25.56
C ASP A 44 -3.52 -69.42 -24.37
N ALA A 45 -3.90 -69.97 -23.22
CA ALA A 45 -3.08 -69.93 -22.01
C ALA A 45 -1.69 -70.57 -22.21
N ALA A 46 -1.59 -71.66 -22.99
CA ALA A 46 -0.33 -72.32 -23.29
C ALA A 46 0.58 -71.42 -24.15
N THR A 47 0.02 -70.77 -25.17
CA THR A 47 0.72 -69.84 -26.06
C THR A 47 1.18 -68.59 -25.32
N ARG A 48 0.35 -68.04 -24.42
CA ARG A 48 0.73 -66.93 -23.54
C ARG A 48 1.86 -67.29 -22.59
N THR A 49 1.83 -68.51 -22.03
CA THR A 49 2.90 -69.01 -21.16
C THR A 49 4.19 -69.25 -21.93
N ALA A 50 4.10 -69.67 -23.20
CA ALA A 50 5.25 -69.86 -24.07
C ALA A 50 5.91 -68.54 -24.49
N LEU A 51 5.21 -67.40 -24.44
CA LEU A 51 5.76 -66.09 -24.80
C LEU A 51 6.80 -65.65 -23.76
N THR A 52 8.05 -65.57 -24.18
CA THR A 52 9.18 -65.18 -23.31
C THR A 52 9.55 -63.70 -23.42
N SER A 53 9.36 -63.09 -24.59
CA SER A 53 9.58 -61.66 -24.77
C SER A 53 8.68 -61.10 -25.87
N TYR A 54 8.17 -59.89 -25.62
CA TYR A 54 7.48 -59.09 -26.62
C TYR A 54 8.07 -57.68 -26.60
N ASN A 55 8.50 -57.20 -27.77
CA ASN A 55 8.94 -55.84 -27.96
C ASN A 55 7.92 -55.11 -28.85
N ALA A 56 7.08 -54.27 -28.25
CA ALA A 56 6.02 -53.55 -28.96
C ALA A 56 6.54 -52.58 -30.04
N GLY A 57 7.76 -52.05 -29.86
CA GLY A 57 8.37 -51.12 -30.80
C GLY A 57 8.80 -51.79 -32.10
N SER A 58 9.65 -52.81 -31.98
CA SER A 58 10.13 -53.60 -33.12
C SER A 58 9.07 -54.56 -33.67
N GLY A 59 8.07 -54.90 -32.86
CA GLY A 59 7.05 -55.87 -33.22
C GLY A 59 7.51 -57.32 -33.16
N VAL A 60 8.64 -57.61 -32.52
CA VAL A 60 9.17 -58.97 -32.40
C VAL A 60 8.56 -59.66 -31.18
N LEU A 61 8.00 -60.86 -31.39
CA LEU A 61 7.56 -61.78 -30.33
C LEU A 61 8.46 -63.02 -30.33
N THR A 62 8.85 -63.50 -29.16
CA THR A 62 9.68 -64.70 -29.02
C THR A 62 9.03 -65.69 -28.07
N PHE A 63 8.73 -66.88 -28.59
CA PHE A 63 8.14 -67.99 -27.86
C PHE A 63 9.18 -69.07 -27.59
N ALA A 64 9.20 -69.63 -26.38
CA ALA A 64 10.13 -70.69 -25.97
C ALA A 64 9.85 -72.04 -26.65
N GLN A 65 8.58 -72.28 -26.98
CA GLN A 65 8.10 -73.53 -27.56
C GLN A 65 6.98 -73.25 -28.57
N ARG A 66 6.78 -74.20 -29.50
CA ARG A 66 5.65 -74.21 -30.42
C ARG A 66 4.35 -74.57 -29.68
N THR A 67 3.24 -74.07 -30.18
CA THR A 67 1.89 -74.40 -29.70
C THR A 67 0.96 -74.56 -30.90
N PRO A 68 -0.19 -75.24 -30.76
CA PRO A 68 -1.14 -75.37 -31.87
C PRO A 68 -1.58 -74.02 -32.46
N ALA A 69 -1.71 -72.97 -31.62
CA ALA A 69 -2.04 -71.63 -32.09
C ALA A 69 -0.92 -71.02 -32.94
N LEU A 70 0.35 -71.27 -32.58
CA LEU A 70 1.51 -70.81 -33.35
C LEU A 70 1.71 -71.60 -34.65
N ASP A 71 1.42 -72.90 -34.63
CA ASP A 71 1.55 -73.78 -35.80
C ASP A 71 0.48 -73.48 -36.87
N ALA A 72 -0.64 -72.90 -36.47
CA ALA A 72 -1.71 -72.47 -37.35
C ALA A 72 -1.55 -71.04 -37.89
N LEU A 73 -0.48 -70.32 -37.54
CA LEU A 73 -0.22 -68.95 -38.01
C LEU A 73 0.42 -68.92 -39.39
N ASN A 74 -0.07 -68.01 -40.23
CA ASN A 74 0.54 -67.65 -41.51
C ASN A 74 0.90 -66.16 -41.54
N PRO A 75 1.90 -65.73 -42.33
CA PRO A 75 2.07 -64.32 -42.65
C PRO A 75 0.77 -63.71 -43.18
N GLY A 76 0.35 -62.57 -42.61
CA GLY A 76 -0.93 -61.92 -42.87
C GLY A 76 -1.97 -62.15 -41.77
N ASP A 77 -1.84 -63.21 -40.97
CA ASP A 77 -2.74 -63.48 -39.85
C ASP A 77 -2.59 -62.44 -38.74
N VAL A 78 -3.66 -62.23 -37.98
CA VAL A 78 -3.69 -61.38 -36.79
C VAL A 78 -3.64 -62.26 -35.55
N LEU A 79 -2.63 -62.07 -34.72
CA LEU A 79 -2.52 -62.71 -33.42
C LEU A 79 -2.96 -61.73 -32.32
N ALA A 80 -4.02 -62.11 -31.58
CA ALA A 80 -4.57 -61.36 -30.46
C ALA A 80 -4.30 -62.11 -29.13
N SER A 81 -4.06 -61.38 -28.06
CA SER A 81 -3.76 -61.99 -26.76
C SER A 81 -4.18 -61.12 -25.59
N GLU A 82 -4.68 -61.79 -24.56
CA GLU A 82 -4.85 -61.22 -23.22
C GLU A 82 -3.48 -60.87 -22.58
N PRO A 83 -3.47 -60.09 -21.49
CA PRO A 83 -2.26 -59.86 -20.69
C PRO A 83 -1.51 -61.14 -20.31
N SER A 84 -0.18 -61.08 -20.36
CA SER A 84 0.75 -62.13 -19.92
C SER A 84 1.98 -61.49 -19.27
N THR A 85 2.86 -62.30 -18.69
CA THR A 85 4.10 -61.80 -18.06
C THR A 85 5.00 -61.06 -19.04
N ALA A 86 5.19 -61.60 -20.25
CA ALA A 86 6.02 -61.00 -21.30
C ALA A 86 5.29 -59.89 -22.09
N ALA A 87 3.97 -59.87 -22.07
CA ALA A 87 3.14 -58.80 -22.65
C ALA A 87 2.07 -58.34 -21.64
N PRO A 88 2.44 -57.48 -20.66
CA PRO A 88 1.54 -57.06 -19.59
C PRO A 88 0.27 -56.36 -20.06
N SER A 89 0.28 -55.78 -21.26
CA SER A 89 -0.85 -55.07 -21.88
C SER A 89 -1.62 -55.93 -22.90
N GLY A 90 -1.28 -57.22 -23.01
CA GLY A 90 -1.70 -58.04 -24.15
C GLY A 90 -1.09 -57.53 -25.45
N TYR A 91 -1.62 -57.99 -26.59
CA TYR A 91 -1.22 -57.49 -27.91
C TYR A 91 -2.24 -57.82 -28.99
N LEU A 92 -2.26 -56.98 -30.03
CA LEU A 92 -2.98 -57.22 -31.28
C LEU A 92 -2.03 -56.92 -32.45
N ARG A 93 -1.52 -57.97 -33.09
CA ARG A 93 -0.41 -57.86 -34.03
C ARG A 93 -0.69 -58.62 -35.32
N LYS A 94 -0.34 -58.02 -36.45
CA LYS A 94 -0.40 -58.68 -37.76
C LYS A 94 0.96 -59.32 -38.05
N VAL A 95 0.97 -60.62 -38.29
CA VAL A 95 2.20 -61.36 -38.58
C VAL A 95 2.72 -60.99 -39.96
N THR A 96 3.98 -60.59 -40.04
CA THR A 96 4.68 -60.30 -41.31
C THR A 96 5.74 -61.34 -41.62
N GLY A 97 6.28 -62.02 -40.59
CA GLY A 97 7.25 -63.10 -40.75
C GLY A 97 7.21 -64.09 -39.59
N ILE A 98 7.50 -65.35 -39.89
CA ILE A 98 7.61 -66.44 -38.91
C ILE A 98 8.98 -67.08 -39.09
N ARG A 99 9.74 -67.15 -38.01
CA ARG A 99 11.08 -67.75 -37.97
C ARG A 99 11.12 -68.82 -36.87
N HIS A 100 11.71 -69.96 -37.19
CA HIS A 100 11.90 -71.04 -36.23
C HIS A 100 13.39 -71.19 -35.93
N ASP A 101 13.72 -71.28 -34.64
CA ASP A 101 15.06 -71.57 -34.15
C ASP A 101 14.98 -72.73 -33.14
N GLY A 102 15.11 -73.95 -33.65
CA GLY A 102 14.85 -75.17 -32.89
C GLY A 102 13.40 -75.24 -32.39
N SER A 103 13.22 -75.26 -31.07
CA SER A 103 11.89 -75.24 -30.43
C SER A 103 11.29 -73.84 -30.33
N ARG A 104 12.09 -72.78 -30.54
CA ARG A 104 11.65 -71.39 -30.38
C ARG A 104 10.99 -70.89 -31.66
N THR A 105 9.99 -70.03 -31.48
CA THR A 105 9.34 -69.31 -32.59
C THR A 105 9.55 -67.81 -32.40
N LEU A 106 10.12 -67.15 -33.41
CA LEU A 106 10.16 -65.71 -33.52
C LEU A 106 9.11 -65.24 -34.53
N LEU A 107 8.28 -64.29 -34.13
CA LEU A 107 7.35 -63.61 -35.02
C LEU A 107 7.83 -62.19 -35.26
N ASP A 108 7.93 -61.80 -36.53
CA ASP A 108 8.01 -60.42 -36.95
C ASP A 108 6.59 -59.93 -37.22
N THR A 109 6.20 -58.80 -36.63
CA THR A 109 4.82 -58.32 -36.71
C THR A 109 4.73 -56.81 -36.83
N THR A 110 3.62 -56.32 -37.39
CA THR A 110 3.21 -54.91 -37.34
C THR A 110 2.00 -54.73 -36.44
N GLN A 111 1.72 -53.49 -36.05
CA GLN A 111 0.50 -53.18 -35.30
C GLN A 111 -0.73 -53.49 -36.17
N ALA A 112 -1.67 -54.27 -35.64
CA ALA A 112 -2.96 -54.54 -36.29
C ALA A 112 -4.05 -53.59 -35.78
N ASN A 113 -5.06 -53.37 -36.62
CA ASN A 113 -6.29 -52.67 -36.27
C ASN A 113 -7.35 -53.67 -35.77
N LEU A 114 -8.33 -53.19 -35.00
CA LEU A 114 -9.49 -54.02 -34.63
C LEU A 114 -10.26 -54.52 -35.86
N THR A 115 -10.30 -53.72 -36.94
CA THR A 115 -10.93 -54.10 -38.22
C THR A 115 -10.16 -55.17 -39.00
N ASP A 116 -8.88 -55.42 -38.69
CA ASP A 116 -8.15 -56.57 -39.24
C ASP A 116 -8.55 -57.87 -38.52
N ALA A 117 -8.97 -57.76 -37.25
CA ALA A 117 -9.25 -58.90 -36.38
C ALA A 117 -10.74 -59.26 -36.30
N ILE A 118 -11.64 -58.33 -36.64
CA ILE A 118 -13.09 -58.43 -36.43
C ILE A 118 -13.79 -57.89 -37.68
N THR A 119 -14.64 -58.70 -38.32
CA THR A 119 -15.45 -58.29 -39.48
C THR A 119 -16.76 -57.64 -39.05
N GLN A 120 -17.38 -58.17 -38.00
CA GLN A 120 -18.61 -57.63 -37.42
C GLN A 120 -18.61 -57.85 -35.92
N GLY A 121 -18.92 -56.82 -35.14
CA GLY A 121 -19.02 -56.94 -33.70
C GLY A 121 -19.22 -55.60 -33.02
N GLU A 122 -19.68 -55.66 -31.78
CA GLU A 122 -19.89 -54.48 -30.96
C GLU A 122 -19.23 -54.71 -29.59
N LEU A 123 -18.60 -53.65 -29.09
CA LEU A 123 -18.11 -53.55 -27.72
C LEU A 123 -18.84 -52.40 -27.04
N ASN A 124 -19.39 -52.66 -25.85
CA ASN A 124 -19.84 -51.65 -24.90
C ASN A 124 -19.18 -51.98 -23.56
N ALA A 125 -18.24 -51.15 -23.16
CA ALA A 125 -17.42 -51.34 -21.98
C ALA A 125 -17.53 -50.12 -21.08
N ASP A 126 -18.13 -50.31 -19.91
CA ASP A 126 -18.20 -49.30 -18.86
C ASP A 126 -17.56 -49.87 -17.59
N PHE A 127 -16.55 -49.17 -17.06
CA PHE A 127 -15.86 -49.60 -15.85
C PHE A 127 -15.37 -48.42 -15.02
N GLN A 128 -15.33 -48.63 -13.71
CA GLN A 128 -14.76 -47.68 -12.75
C GLN A 128 -13.42 -48.22 -12.24
N LEU A 129 -12.43 -47.35 -12.07
CA LEU A 129 -11.18 -47.70 -11.42
C LEU A 129 -11.39 -47.80 -9.91
N THR A 130 -10.88 -48.88 -9.33
CA THR A 130 -10.90 -49.12 -7.88
C THR A 130 -9.47 -49.17 -7.32
N GLY A 131 -9.31 -49.10 -5.99
CA GLY A 131 -8.00 -49.24 -5.37
C GLY A 131 -7.30 -50.57 -5.71
N ASP A 132 -8.06 -51.65 -5.92
CA ASP A 132 -7.55 -52.96 -6.33
C ASP A 132 -6.96 -52.99 -7.75
N ASP A 133 -7.32 -52.00 -8.57
CA ASP A 133 -6.80 -51.86 -9.93
C ASP A 133 -5.46 -51.14 -9.96
N LEU A 134 -5.04 -50.47 -8.89
CA LEU A 134 -3.78 -49.73 -8.86
C LEU A 134 -2.60 -50.70 -8.88
N LEU A 135 -1.80 -50.66 -9.96
CA LEU A 135 -0.56 -51.43 -10.07
C LEU A 135 0.58 -50.76 -9.33
N ARG A 136 0.75 -49.46 -9.57
CA ARG A 136 1.82 -48.66 -8.98
C ARG A 136 1.57 -47.17 -9.15
N THR A 137 2.25 -46.39 -8.33
CA THR A 137 2.30 -44.93 -8.42
C THR A 137 3.73 -44.47 -8.57
N GLU A 138 3.98 -43.55 -9.51
CA GLU A 138 5.29 -42.99 -9.81
C GLU A 138 5.26 -41.45 -9.70
N GLY A 139 6.42 -40.82 -9.50
CA GLY A 139 6.56 -39.37 -9.60
C GLY A 139 5.93 -38.56 -8.46
N LEU A 140 5.80 -39.14 -7.27
CA LEU A 140 5.29 -38.43 -6.07
C LEU A 140 6.33 -37.41 -5.57
N PRO A 141 5.99 -36.11 -5.46
CA PRO A 141 6.83 -35.12 -4.81
C PRO A 141 7.02 -35.44 -3.31
N LYS A 142 8.09 -34.90 -2.70
CA LYS A 142 8.25 -34.96 -1.24
C LYS A 142 7.03 -34.34 -0.54
N GLY A 143 6.51 -35.01 0.49
CA GLY A 143 5.34 -34.56 1.26
C GLY A 143 3.97 -34.96 0.67
N VAL A 144 3.94 -35.62 -0.50
CA VAL A 144 2.71 -36.10 -1.13
C VAL A 144 2.52 -37.58 -0.86
N THR A 145 1.31 -37.98 -0.46
CA THR A 145 0.92 -39.38 -0.27
C THR A 145 -0.37 -39.70 -1.02
N VAL A 146 -0.39 -40.84 -1.72
CA VAL A 146 -1.59 -41.41 -2.34
C VAL A 146 -2.00 -42.62 -1.53
N THR A 147 -3.24 -42.64 -1.05
CA THR A 147 -3.85 -43.81 -0.43
C THR A 147 -4.94 -44.35 -1.35
N ALA A 148 -4.80 -45.62 -1.75
CA ALA A 148 -5.83 -46.34 -2.47
C ALA A 148 -6.62 -47.20 -1.47
N GLN A 149 -7.95 -47.14 -1.54
CA GLN A 149 -8.80 -47.96 -0.70
C GLN A 149 -9.29 -49.19 -1.51
N PRO A 150 -8.88 -50.41 -1.16
CA PRO A 150 -9.32 -51.63 -1.84
C PRO A 150 -10.75 -51.96 -1.41
N ARG A 151 -11.76 -51.43 -2.12
CA ARG A 151 -13.16 -51.84 -1.93
C ARG A 151 -13.93 -51.85 -3.25
N ALA A 152 -14.79 -52.86 -3.39
CA ALA A 152 -15.77 -52.95 -4.46
C ALA A 152 -16.76 -51.78 -4.35
N LEU A 153 -16.52 -50.72 -5.12
CA LEU A 153 -17.45 -49.61 -5.26
C LEU A 153 -18.58 -50.05 -6.21
N HIS A 154 -19.82 -50.03 -5.73
CA HIS A 154 -20.98 -50.15 -6.62
C HIS A 154 -21.11 -48.85 -7.43
N PRO A 155 -21.25 -48.90 -8.77
CA PRO A 155 -21.51 -47.71 -9.56
C PRO A 155 -22.90 -47.16 -9.20
N GLN A 156 -22.93 -46.05 -8.46
CA GLN A 156 -24.14 -45.24 -8.31
C GLN A 156 -23.97 -43.92 -9.05
N ALA A 157 -24.94 -43.61 -9.90
CA ALA A 157 -25.12 -42.26 -10.40
C ALA A 157 -25.64 -41.39 -9.26
N GLY A 158 -24.81 -40.46 -8.76
CA GLY A 158 -25.15 -39.57 -7.66
C GLY A 158 -23.99 -39.43 -6.68
N VAL A 159 -23.82 -38.24 -6.13
CA VAL A 159 -22.74 -37.85 -5.22
C VAL A 159 -22.78 -38.75 -3.97
N GLY A 160 -21.95 -39.80 -3.94
CA GLY A 160 -21.77 -40.67 -2.77
C GLY A 160 -20.56 -40.25 -1.95
N GLU A 161 -20.63 -40.41 -0.63
CA GLU A 161 -19.55 -40.14 0.33
C GLU A 161 -18.31 -41.06 0.19
N GLN A 162 -18.20 -41.83 -0.90
CA GLN A 162 -17.23 -42.92 -1.05
C GLN A 162 -16.33 -42.73 -2.29
N TYR A 163 -15.07 -42.38 -2.05
CA TYR A 163 -14.03 -42.21 -3.06
C TYR A 163 -13.00 -43.34 -2.97
N GLY A 164 -12.64 -43.95 -4.10
CA GLY A 164 -11.68 -45.06 -4.18
C GLY A 164 -10.22 -44.62 -4.02
N PHE A 165 -9.94 -43.33 -4.25
CA PHE A 165 -8.62 -42.74 -4.14
C PHE A 165 -8.66 -41.47 -3.27
N THR A 166 -7.63 -41.31 -2.45
CA THR A 166 -7.39 -40.09 -1.69
C THR A 166 -5.93 -39.67 -1.84
N LEU A 167 -5.73 -38.42 -2.23
CA LEU A 167 -4.44 -37.78 -2.39
C LEU A 167 -4.30 -36.72 -1.31
N ASN A 168 -3.28 -36.84 -0.47
CA ASN A 168 -2.91 -35.81 0.51
C ASN A 168 -1.60 -35.17 0.06
N PHE A 169 -1.54 -33.84 0.12
CA PHE A 169 -0.34 -33.11 -0.24
C PHE A 169 -0.14 -31.90 0.65
N ASP A 170 1.11 -31.72 1.04
CA ASP A 170 1.67 -30.49 1.55
C ASP A 170 2.75 -30.04 0.56
N HIS A 171 2.41 -29.12 -0.33
CA HIS A 171 3.31 -28.67 -1.38
C HIS A 171 3.51 -27.16 -1.32
N THR A 172 4.78 -26.75 -1.32
CA THR A 172 5.15 -25.34 -1.39
C THR A 172 5.75 -25.04 -2.75
N PHE A 173 5.09 -24.17 -3.51
CA PHE A 173 5.60 -23.56 -4.72
C PHE A 173 6.58 -22.45 -4.33
N VAL A 174 7.84 -22.57 -4.76
CA VAL A 174 8.96 -21.66 -4.43
C VAL A 174 9.57 -21.13 -5.74
N PRO A 175 10.03 -19.88 -5.75
CA PRO A 175 9.48 -18.80 -6.57
C PRO A 175 9.68 -19.01 -8.08
N LEU A 176 8.76 -18.46 -8.90
CA LEU A 176 8.82 -18.54 -10.36
C LEU A 176 8.68 -17.16 -11.03
N GLN A 177 9.50 -17.00 -12.07
CA GLN A 177 9.66 -15.92 -13.07
C GLN A 177 9.33 -14.46 -12.68
N GLY A 178 10.39 -13.64 -12.64
CA GLY A 178 10.31 -12.17 -12.61
C GLY A 178 11.56 -11.54 -11.99
N PRO A 179 11.96 -10.31 -12.38
CA PRO A 179 13.19 -9.68 -11.88
C PRO A 179 13.17 -9.41 -10.36
N ASN A 180 11.98 -9.36 -9.73
CA ASN A 180 11.79 -9.10 -8.30
C ASN A 180 10.93 -10.18 -7.60
N ALA A 181 10.85 -11.39 -8.16
CA ALA A 181 10.00 -12.46 -7.62
C ALA A 181 10.53 -12.95 -6.26
N THR A 182 9.75 -12.77 -5.20
CA THR A 182 10.09 -13.23 -3.84
C THR A 182 8.87 -13.85 -3.17
N GLY A 183 9.08 -14.87 -2.34
CA GLY A 183 8.01 -15.53 -1.59
C GLY A 183 7.69 -16.96 -2.01
N THR A 184 6.67 -17.54 -1.39
CA THR A 184 6.22 -18.93 -1.59
C THR A 184 4.72 -19.07 -1.44
N ILE A 185 4.10 -19.97 -2.21
CA ILE A 185 2.70 -20.39 -2.01
C ILE A 185 2.69 -21.82 -1.52
N ARG A 186 2.16 -22.07 -0.33
CA ARG A 186 1.92 -23.40 0.24
C ARG A 186 0.47 -23.79 0.02
N VAL A 187 0.26 -24.94 -0.58
CA VAL A 187 -1.04 -25.58 -0.70
C VAL A 187 -0.98 -26.88 0.09
N ASP A 188 -1.81 -26.94 1.12
CA ASP A 188 -1.98 -28.08 2.01
C ASP A 188 -3.41 -28.59 1.92
N GLY A 189 -3.61 -29.89 1.77
CA GLY A 189 -4.97 -30.42 1.71
C GLY A 189 -5.09 -31.84 1.20
N ALA A 190 -6.34 -32.22 0.93
CA ALA A 190 -6.72 -33.54 0.47
C ALA A 190 -7.69 -33.47 -0.72
N VAL A 191 -7.50 -34.36 -1.68
CA VAL A 191 -8.36 -34.55 -2.84
C VAL A 191 -8.78 -36.02 -2.89
N ALA A 192 -10.08 -36.27 -2.82
CA ALA A 192 -10.67 -37.58 -2.97
C ALA A 192 -11.35 -37.66 -4.34
N PHE A 193 -11.14 -38.76 -5.09
CA PHE A 193 -11.67 -38.85 -6.44
C PHE A 193 -12.00 -40.28 -6.89
N ASN A 194 -12.90 -40.38 -7.87
CA ASN A 194 -13.24 -41.58 -8.64
C ASN A 194 -13.08 -41.27 -10.13
N VAL A 195 -12.62 -42.25 -10.90
CA VAL A 195 -12.51 -42.17 -12.37
C VAL A 195 -13.19 -43.38 -12.98
N GLY A 196 -14.09 -43.12 -13.93
CA GLY A 196 -14.76 -44.13 -14.75
C GLY A 196 -14.48 -43.92 -16.22
N TYR A 197 -14.52 -45.00 -16.99
CA TYR A 197 -14.32 -45.00 -18.44
C TYR A 197 -15.51 -45.70 -19.11
N GLY A 198 -15.98 -45.09 -20.19
CA GLY A 198 -16.98 -45.67 -21.09
C GLY A 198 -16.44 -45.72 -22.51
N VAL A 199 -16.45 -46.90 -23.12
CA VAL A 199 -15.95 -47.16 -24.48
C VAL A 199 -16.96 -47.97 -25.25
N SER A 200 -17.41 -47.45 -26.39
CA SER A 200 -18.26 -48.19 -27.31
C SER A 200 -17.68 -48.20 -28.72
N VAL A 201 -17.65 -49.36 -29.35
CA VAL A 201 -17.16 -49.53 -30.72
C VAL A 201 -18.10 -50.44 -31.50
N GLY A 202 -18.57 -49.98 -32.65
CA GLY A 202 -19.34 -50.78 -33.60
C GLY A 202 -18.52 -51.02 -34.87
N ILE A 203 -18.34 -52.28 -35.24
CA ILE A 203 -17.65 -52.70 -36.47
C ILE A 203 -18.64 -53.49 -37.32
N LYS A 204 -18.77 -53.12 -38.60
CA LYS A 204 -19.64 -53.82 -39.57
C LYS A 204 -18.99 -53.89 -40.94
N PRO A 205 -19.39 -54.87 -41.78
CA PRO A 205 -19.05 -54.86 -43.19
C PRO A 205 -19.52 -53.58 -43.87
N CYS A 206 -18.73 -53.06 -44.80
CA CYS A 206 -19.04 -51.88 -45.58
C CYS A 206 -18.56 -52.04 -47.03
N PHE A 207 -19.13 -51.25 -47.94
CA PHE A 207 -18.79 -51.27 -49.37
C PHE A 207 -17.48 -50.52 -49.72
N GLU A 208 -16.75 -50.04 -48.73
CA GLU A 208 -15.46 -49.34 -48.90
C GLU A 208 -14.29 -50.34 -48.85
N LEU A 209 -13.10 -49.92 -49.30
CA LEU A 209 -11.88 -50.72 -49.14
C LEU A 209 -11.06 -50.14 -47.96
N PRO A 210 -10.74 -50.92 -46.91
CA PRO A 210 -11.10 -52.34 -46.69
C PRO A 210 -12.61 -52.54 -46.39
N PRO A 211 -13.20 -53.72 -46.70
CA PRO A 211 -14.65 -54.00 -46.62
C PRO A 211 -15.21 -54.12 -45.20
N VAL A 212 -14.49 -53.58 -44.22
CA VAL A 212 -14.82 -53.58 -42.80
C VAL A 212 -14.58 -52.17 -42.28
N CYS A 213 -15.65 -51.56 -41.77
CA CYS A 213 -15.62 -50.18 -41.28
C CYS A 213 -16.04 -50.12 -39.82
N VAL A 214 -15.44 -49.18 -39.09
CA VAL A 214 -16.02 -48.69 -37.84
C VAL A 214 -17.27 -47.87 -38.19
N THR A 215 -18.41 -48.20 -37.61
CA THR A 215 -19.69 -47.47 -37.81
C THR A 215 -19.98 -46.48 -36.70
N SER A 216 -19.49 -46.77 -35.49
CA SER A 216 -19.60 -45.94 -34.30
C SER A 216 -18.37 -46.11 -33.42
N PHE A 217 -17.95 -45.02 -32.81
CA PHE A 217 -16.92 -45.01 -31.78
C PHE A 217 -17.31 -43.98 -30.72
N GLN A 218 -17.28 -44.38 -29.46
CA GLN A 218 -17.51 -43.50 -28.32
C GLN A 218 -16.44 -43.74 -27.28
N ALA A 219 -15.90 -42.67 -26.74
CA ALA A 219 -15.05 -42.71 -25.58
C ALA A 219 -15.45 -41.58 -24.64
N SER A 220 -15.56 -41.90 -23.36
CA SER A 220 -15.79 -40.92 -22.31
C SER A 220 -15.06 -41.30 -21.03
N VAL A 221 -14.72 -40.27 -20.26
CA VAL A 221 -14.18 -40.39 -18.92
C VAL A 221 -15.10 -39.63 -17.98
N GLY A 222 -15.56 -40.31 -16.94
CA GLY A 222 -16.30 -39.73 -15.83
C GLY A 222 -15.38 -39.46 -14.65
N PHE A 223 -15.53 -38.30 -14.04
CA PHE A 223 -14.83 -37.85 -12.84
C PHE A 223 -15.83 -37.49 -11.76
N ALA A 224 -15.58 -37.95 -10.54
CA ALA A 224 -16.20 -37.43 -9.34
C ALA A 224 -15.09 -37.08 -8.36
N GLN A 225 -15.07 -35.85 -7.86
CA GLN A 225 -14.01 -35.33 -6.99
C GLN A 225 -14.62 -34.57 -5.81
N SER A 226 -14.03 -34.73 -4.63
CA SER A 226 -14.15 -33.78 -3.53
C SER A 226 -12.77 -33.32 -3.08
N SER A 227 -12.62 -32.05 -2.75
CA SER A 227 -11.35 -31.50 -2.28
C SER A 227 -11.53 -30.50 -1.15
N HIS A 228 -10.57 -30.51 -0.22
CA HIS A 228 -10.40 -29.50 0.81
C HIS A 228 -8.96 -28.99 0.75
N LEU A 229 -8.80 -27.71 0.39
CA LEU A 229 -7.51 -27.08 0.14
C LEU A 229 -7.34 -25.86 1.05
N ASN A 230 -6.21 -25.79 1.73
CA ASN A 230 -5.74 -24.62 2.47
C ASN A 230 -4.57 -24.00 1.71
N ILE A 231 -4.75 -22.75 1.30
CA ILE A 231 -3.76 -21.99 0.55
C ILE A 231 -3.23 -20.89 1.46
N THR A 232 -1.91 -20.87 1.66
CA THR A 232 -1.21 -19.84 2.41
C THR A 232 -0.03 -19.33 1.60
N GLY A 233 0.24 -18.04 1.61
CA GLY A 233 1.42 -17.54 0.93
C GLY A 233 1.67 -16.06 1.13
N ASP A 234 2.96 -15.73 1.17
CA ASP A 234 3.49 -14.38 1.03
C ASP A 234 4.23 -14.37 -0.30
N LEU A 235 3.73 -13.61 -1.28
CA LEU A 235 4.33 -13.59 -2.61
C LEU A 235 4.26 -12.19 -3.22
N HIS A 236 5.33 -11.81 -3.90
CA HIS A 236 5.39 -10.66 -4.80
C HIS A 236 5.89 -11.14 -6.17
N GLY A 237 4.97 -11.44 -7.10
CA GLY A 237 5.29 -11.98 -8.43
C GLY A 237 4.12 -12.71 -9.10
N ALA A 238 4.42 -13.40 -10.20
CA ALA A 238 3.47 -14.23 -10.94
C ALA A 238 3.79 -15.71 -10.76
N VAL A 239 2.77 -16.53 -10.50
CA VAL A 239 2.89 -17.99 -10.50
C VAL A 239 2.22 -18.53 -11.76
N GLY A 240 2.80 -19.58 -12.34
CA GLY A 240 2.25 -20.28 -13.49
C GLY A 240 2.84 -21.68 -13.55
N ASP A 241 2.64 -22.46 -12.49
CA ASP A 241 3.24 -23.78 -12.35
C ASP A 241 2.19 -24.88 -12.26
N ALA A 242 2.58 -26.06 -12.74
CA ALA A 242 1.84 -27.29 -12.58
C ALA A 242 2.79 -28.34 -12.03
N ALA A 243 2.64 -28.67 -10.75
CA ALA A 243 3.42 -29.73 -10.14
C ALA A 243 2.77 -31.09 -10.44
N LEU A 244 3.51 -32.02 -11.05
CA LEU A 244 3.05 -33.41 -11.16
C LEU A 244 2.99 -33.98 -9.74
N VAL A 245 1.79 -34.33 -9.30
CA VAL A 245 1.54 -34.87 -7.96
C VAL A 245 1.67 -36.39 -7.97
N GLY A 246 1.46 -37.03 -9.11
CA GLY A 246 1.78 -38.44 -9.31
C GLY A 246 1.17 -39.02 -10.58
N SER A 247 1.75 -40.14 -11.03
CA SER A 247 1.26 -40.95 -12.14
C SER A 247 0.79 -42.30 -11.62
N GLN A 248 -0.49 -42.60 -11.76
CA GLN A 248 -1.11 -43.85 -11.34
C GLN A 248 -1.29 -44.77 -12.55
N TYR A 249 -0.70 -45.96 -12.46
CA TYR A 249 -0.80 -47.01 -13.46
C TYR A 249 -1.75 -48.09 -12.97
N PHE A 250 -2.71 -48.48 -13.81
CA PHE A 250 -3.75 -49.44 -13.45
C PHE A 250 -3.60 -50.77 -14.20
N LYS A 251 -4.19 -51.82 -13.63
CA LYS A 251 -4.29 -53.15 -14.25
C LYS A 251 -5.04 -53.01 -15.59
N PRO A 252 -4.59 -53.69 -16.66
CA PRO A 252 -5.34 -53.75 -17.90
C PRO A 252 -6.73 -54.33 -17.66
N LYS A 253 -7.74 -53.73 -18.29
CA LYS A 253 -9.11 -54.23 -18.33
C LYS A 253 -9.33 -54.96 -19.64
N VAL A 254 -9.77 -56.21 -19.55
CA VAL A 254 -9.97 -57.08 -20.70
C VAL A 254 -11.47 -57.20 -20.97
N PHE A 255 -11.87 -56.85 -22.18
CA PHE A 255 -13.20 -57.07 -22.72
C PHE A 255 -13.10 -58.01 -23.93
N PHE A 256 -14.23 -58.52 -24.40
CA PHE A 256 -14.23 -59.48 -25.50
C PHE A 256 -15.24 -59.09 -26.57
N ILE A 257 -14.81 -59.13 -27.84
CA ILE A 257 -15.71 -59.12 -29.00
C ILE A 257 -15.63 -60.51 -29.61
N GLY A 258 -16.59 -61.37 -29.24
CA GLY A 258 -16.47 -62.81 -29.49
C GLY A 258 -15.22 -63.38 -28.78
N PRO A 259 -14.39 -64.21 -29.42
CA PRO A 259 -13.16 -64.73 -28.81
C PRO A 259 -12.01 -63.70 -28.75
N VAL A 260 -12.11 -62.57 -29.47
CA VAL A 260 -11.01 -61.60 -29.58
C VAL A 260 -10.98 -60.74 -28.31
N PRO A 261 -9.89 -60.77 -27.51
CA PRO A 261 -9.76 -59.85 -26.39
C PRO A 261 -9.67 -58.41 -26.91
N VAL A 262 -10.03 -57.44 -26.08
CA VAL A 262 -9.85 -56.01 -26.28
C VAL A 262 -9.34 -55.46 -24.97
N VAL A 263 -8.05 -55.13 -24.93
CA VAL A 263 -7.35 -54.79 -23.69
C VAL A 263 -7.17 -53.28 -23.60
N LEU A 264 -7.82 -52.68 -22.61
CA LEU A 264 -7.69 -51.26 -22.28
C LEU A 264 -6.72 -51.11 -21.12
N VAL A 265 -5.71 -50.25 -21.27
CA VAL A 265 -4.69 -49.98 -20.24
C VAL A 265 -4.89 -48.56 -19.70
N PRO A 266 -5.50 -48.39 -18.51
CA PRO A 266 -5.78 -47.07 -17.96
C PRO A 266 -4.55 -46.45 -17.28
N LYS A 267 -4.42 -45.13 -17.40
CA LYS A 267 -3.43 -44.31 -16.71
C LYS A 267 -4.06 -42.99 -16.26
N VAL A 268 -3.80 -42.59 -15.02
CA VAL A 268 -4.19 -41.27 -14.49
C VAL A 268 -2.95 -40.51 -14.07
N GLU A 269 -2.84 -39.24 -14.46
CA GLU A 269 -1.82 -38.30 -14.00
C GLU A 269 -2.53 -37.15 -13.27
N LEU A 270 -2.06 -36.82 -12.07
CA LEU A 270 -2.61 -35.73 -11.27
C LEU A 270 -1.60 -34.59 -11.20
N TYR A 271 -2.05 -33.38 -11.44
CA TYR A 271 -1.26 -32.16 -11.34
C TYR A 271 -1.93 -31.19 -10.37
N LEU A 272 -1.14 -30.54 -9.54
CA LEU A 272 -1.57 -29.40 -8.73
C LEU A 272 -1.20 -28.15 -9.52
N THR A 273 -2.20 -27.36 -9.90
CA THR A 273 -2.00 -26.14 -10.67
C THR A 273 -2.11 -24.94 -9.74
N ALA A 274 -1.11 -24.07 -9.78
CA ALA A 274 -1.11 -22.81 -9.07
C ALA A 274 -0.72 -21.69 -10.05
N GLY A 275 -1.44 -20.58 -10.01
CA GLY A 275 -1.12 -19.46 -10.86
C GLY A 275 -1.69 -18.13 -10.40
N GLY A 276 -1.35 -17.06 -11.12
CA GLY A 276 -1.86 -15.71 -10.88
C GLY A 276 -0.83 -14.76 -10.27
N GLU A 277 -1.23 -13.50 -10.14
CA GLU A 277 -0.41 -12.44 -9.56
C GLU A 277 -0.77 -12.28 -8.08
N VAL A 278 0.24 -12.32 -7.22
CA VAL A 278 0.09 -12.06 -5.79
C VAL A 278 1.11 -10.99 -5.43
N THR A 279 0.66 -9.95 -4.73
CA THR A 279 1.51 -8.83 -4.29
C THR A 279 1.52 -8.66 -2.76
N ALA A 280 1.01 -9.65 -2.01
CA ALA A 280 0.72 -9.55 -0.59
C ALA A 280 0.48 -10.93 0.07
N HIS A 281 0.06 -10.93 1.35
CA HIS A 281 -0.28 -12.12 2.11
C HIS A 281 -1.68 -12.65 1.77
N VAL A 282 -1.81 -13.96 1.60
CA VAL A 282 -3.08 -14.66 1.36
C VAL A 282 -3.24 -15.87 2.27
N GLU A 283 -4.44 -16.02 2.84
CA GLU A 283 -4.88 -17.22 3.56
C GLU A 283 -6.33 -17.52 3.19
N PHE A 284 -6.57 -18.61 2.45
CA PHE A 284 -7.93 -19.05 2.15
C PHE A 284 -8.08 -20.57 2.16
N ALA A 285 -9.24 -21.03 2.64
CA ALA A 285 -9.64 -22.42 2.61
C ALA A 285 -10.75 -22.62 1.58
N ALA A 286 -10.64 -23.65 0.75
CA ALA A 286 -11.60 -23.99 -0.28
C ALA A 286 -12.09 -25.42 -0.17
N SER A 287 -13.41 -25.60 -0.19
CA SER A 287 -14.06 -26.91 -0.27
C SER A 287 -14.91 -27.00 -1.52
N GLU A 288 -14.68 -28.03 -2.33
CA GLU A 288 -15.31 -28.20 -3.63
C GLU A 288 -15.77 -29.66 -3.84
N SER A 289 -16.91 -29.85 -4.50
CA SER A 289 -17.36 -31.14 -5.03
C SER A 289 -17.74 -31.01 -6.51
N VAL A 290 -17.09 -31.81 -7.35
CA VAL A 290 -17.24 -31.78 -8.80
C VAL A 290 -17.66 -33.15 -9.32
N THR A 291 -18.61 -33.14 -10.25
CA THR A 291 -18.89 -34.28 -11.12
C THR A 291 -18.84 -33.84 -12.57
N ALA A 292 -18.06 -34.51 -13.40
CA ALA A 292 -17.91 -34.16 -14.81
C ALA A 292 -17.73 -35.41 -15.67
N GLN A 293 -18.29 -35.40 -16.86
CA GLN A 293 -18.05 -36.38 -17.91
C GLN A 293 -17.46 -35.65 -19.11
N VAL A 294 -16.33 -36.13 -19.58
CA VAL A 294 -15.62 -35.62 -20.76
C VAL A 294 -15.63 -36.72 -21.80
N GLY A 295 -16.21 -36.50 -22.97
CA GLY A 295 -16.28 -37.55 -23.98
C GLY A 295 -16.76 -37.09 -25.34
N ALA A 296 -16.51 -37.92 -26.34
CA ALA A 296 -17.00 -37.70 -27.69
C ALA A 296 -17.53 -39.00 -28.30
N ARG A 297 -18.48 -38.83 -29.21
CA ARG A 297 -19.09 -39.90 -29.98
C ARG A 297 -18.99 -39.60 -31.47
N TRP A 298 -18.35 -40.50 -32.20
CA TRP A 298 -18.32 -40.50 -33.66
C TRP A 298 -19.31 -41.52 -34.22
N THR A 299 -19.99 -41.15 -35.31
CA THR A 299 -20.75 -42.09 -36.15
C THR A 299 -20.50 -41.80 -37.61
N LYS A 300 -20.47 -42.84 -38.45
CA LYS A 300 -20.17 -42.71 -39.90
C LYS A 300 -21.05 -41.67 -40.62
N GLY A 301 -22.33 -41.56 -40.23
CA GLY A 301 -23.28 -40.62 -40.85
C GLY A 301 -23.27 -39.19 -40.30
N ASN A 302 -22.81 -38.96 -39.06
CA ASN A 302 -22.93 -37.65 -38.40
C ASN A 302 -21.60 -37.06 -37.92
N GLY A 303 -20.48 -37.74 -38.15
CA GLY A 303 -19.18 -37.31 -37.64
C GLY A 303 -19.10 -37.33 -36.11
N TRP A 304 -18.22 -36.50 -35.56
CA TRP A 304 -18.00 -36.33 -34.12
C TRP A 304 -19.07 -35.46 -33.49
N LYS A 305 -19.57 -35.88 -32.32
CA LYS A 305 -20.44 -35.12 -31.43
C LYS A 305 -19.86 -35.13 -30.02
N ASP A 306 -19.88 -33.97 -29.37
CA ASP A 306 -19.60 -33.86 -27.95
C ASP A 306 -20.72 -34.55 -27.14
N ILE A 307 -20.33 -35.31 -26.12
CA ILE A 307 -21.23 -35.96 -25.16
C ILE A 307 -20.87 -35.60 -23.72
N SER A 308 -20.11 -34.52 -23.54
CA SER A 308 -19.66 -34.04 -22.24
C SER A 308 -20.79 -33.39 -21.46
N GLY A 309 -20.73 -33.49 -20.14
CA GLY A 309 -21.70 -32.89 -19.22
C GLY A 309 -21.07 -32.71 -17.84
N PHE A 310 -21.61 -31.81 -17.02
CA PHE A 310 -21.04 -31.51 -15.71
C PHE A 310 -22.09 -31.05 -14.69
N GLY A 311 -21.74 -31.17 -13.41
CA GLY A 311 -22.45 -30.59 -12.27
C GLY A 311 -21.45 -30.17 -11.18
N VAL A 312 -21.62 -28.95 -10.65
CA VAL A 312 -20.76 -28.37 -9.61
C VAL A 312 -21.58 -27.88 -8.45
N ASN A 313 -21.25 -28.36 -7.25
CA ASN A 313 -21.76 -27.84 -5.99
C ASN A 313 -20.56 -27.56 -5.06
N GLY A 314 -20.56 -26.39 -4.43
CA GLY A 314 -19.47 -25.99 -3.54
C GLY A 314 -19.90 -24.87 -2.60
N SER A 315 -19.19 -24.74 -1.49
CA SER A 315 -19.39 -23.68 -0.50
C SER A 315 -18.02 -23.18 -0.06
N LEU A 316 -17.85 -21.87 0.04
CA LEU A 316 -16.60 -21.26 0.45
C LEU A 316 -16.81 -20.38 1.68
N PRO A 317 -16.00 -20.55 2.74
CA PRO A 317 -15.92 -19.54 3.79
C PRO A 317 -15.30 -18.24 3.23
N PRO A 318 -15.58 -17.08 3.84
CA PRO A 318 -14.96 -15.81 3.43
C PRO A 318 -13.43 -15.88 3.52
N PRO A 319 -12.69 -15.52 2.45
CA PRO A 319 -11.23 -15.55 2.44
C PRO A 319 -10.62 -14.44 3.31
N ARG A 320 -9.40 -14.64 3.82
CA ARG A 320 -8.60 -13.61 4.50
C ARG A 320 -7.41 -13.22 3.62
N PHE A 321 -7.17 -11.92 3.46
CA PHE A 321 -6.13 -11.43 2.58
C PHE A 321 -5.67 -10.03 3.00
N SER A 322 -4.50 -9.64 2.49
CA SER A 322 -4.03 -8.26 2.49
C SER A 322 -3.74 -7.84 1.05
N GLY A 323 -3.94 -6.57 0.70
CA GLY A 323 -3.61 -6.04 -0.63
C GLY A 323 -4.49 -6.52 -1.79
N SER A 324 -3.99 -6.40 -3.02
CA SER A 324 -4.66 -6.85 -4.25
C SER A 324 -4.01 -8.13 -4.78
N LEU A 325 -4.80 -9.13 -5.15
CA LEU A 325 -4.31 -10.45 -5.55
C LEU A 325 -5.28 -11.19 -6.45
N ARG A 326 -4.74 -12.04 -7.34
CA ARG A 326 -5.50 -12.85 -8.31
C ARG A 326 -5.07 -14.32 -8.35
N PRO A 327 -4.96 -15.02 -7.21
CA PRO A 327 -4.49 -16.40 -7.22
C PRO A 327 -5.53 -17.34 -7.83
N ARG A 328 -5.00 -18.37 -8.46
CA ARG A 328 -5.67 -19.50 -9.09
C ARG A 328 -5.04 -20.74 -8.50
N VAL A 329 -5.85 -21.62 -7.92
CA VAL A 329 -5.39 -22.94 -7.47
C VAL A 329 -6.39 -23.97 -7.94
N GLY A 330 -5.90 -25.08 -8.48
CA GLY A 330 -6.74 -26.15 -8.96
C GLY A 330 -6.01 -27.48 -9.00
N VAL A 331 -6.77 -28.51 -9.31
CA VAL A 331 -6.29 -29.87 -9.54
C VAL A 331 -6.63 -30.23 -10.97
N GLN A 332 -5.62 -30.63 -11.73
CA GLN A 332 -5.79 -31.14 -13.07
C GLN A 332 -5.58 -32.66 -13.07
N SER A 333 -6.64 -33.38 -13.38
CA SER A 333 -6.63 -34.82 -13.60
C SER A 333 -6.57 -35.11 -15.09
N ARG A 334 -5.51 -35.77 -15.55
CA ARG A 334 -5.40 -36.31 -16.91
C ARG A 334 -5.62 -37.80 -16.85
N ALA A 335 -6.76 -38.26 -17.34
CA ALA A 335 -7.10 -39.66 -17.48
C ALA A 335 -6.92 -40.09 -18.93
N SER A 336 -6.21 -41.17 -19.15
CA SER A 336 -6.04 -41.77 -20.47
C SER A 336 -6.24 -43.27 -20.38
N PHE A 337 -6.56 -43.87 -21.51
CA PHE A 337 -6.39 -45.30 -21.68
C PHE A 337 -5.89 -45.58 -23.08
N THR A 338 -5.09 -46.63 -23.20
CA THR A 338 -4.59 -47.09 -24.50
C THR A 338 -5.11 -48.47 -24.80
N LEU A 339 -5.49 -48.71 -26.04
CA LEU A 339 -5.75 -50.04 -26.56
C LEU A 339 -4.41 -50.75 -26.77
N TYR A 340 -4.18 -51.85 -26.05
CA TYR A 340 -2.93 -52.65 -26.11
C TYR A 340 -1.62 -51.87 -25.86
N ASP A 341 -1.67 -50.77 -25.10
CA ASP A 341 -0.52 -49.85 -24.87
C ASP A 341 -0.01 -49.13 -26.13
N VAL A 342 -0.87 -48.99 -27.15
CA VAL A 342 -0.52 -48.37 -28.44
C VAL A 342 -1.10 -46.96 -28.57
N ALA A 343 -2.41 -46.85 -28.51
CA ALA A 343 -3.10 -45.59 -28.80
C ALA A 343 -4.45 -45.55 -28.09
N GLY A 344 -4.89 -44.33 -27.77
CA GLY A 344 -6.23 -44.11 -27.25
C GLY A 344 -6.50 -42.65 -26.91
N PRO A 345 -7.70 -42.38 -26.37
CA PRO A 345 -8.09 -41.05 -25.95
C PRO A 345 -7.41 -40.67 -24.63
N GLU A 346 -7.29 -39.37 -24.45
CA GLU A 346 -6.85 -38.70 -23.24
C GLU A 346 -7.90 -37.63 -22.91
N ALA A 347 -8.44 -37.64 -21.70
CA ALA A 347 -9.31 -36.59 -21.19
C ALA A 347 -8.60 -35.87 -20.05
N THR A 348 -8.60 -34.55 -20.09
CA THR A 348 -8.16 -33.73 -18.95
C THR A 348 -9.35 -33.04 -18.34
N LEU A 349 -9.45 -33.09 -17.02
CA LEU A 349 -10.33 -32.24 -16.24
C LEU A 349 -9.46 -31.41 -15.29
N GLU A 350 -9.53 -30.09 -15.43
CA GLU A 350 -9.01 -29.17 -14.44
C GLU A 350 -10.19 -28.54 -13.70
N ALA A 351 -10.16 -28.57 -12.38
CA ALA A 351 -11.15 -27.90 -11.53
C ALA A 351 -10.44 -27.18 -10.40
N GLY A 352 -11.00 -26.06 -9.95
CA GLY A 352 -10.44 -25.33 -8.83
C GLY A 352 -11.11 -23.98 -8.60
N VAL A 353 -10.40 -23.12 -7.89
CA VAL A 353 -10.89 -21.80 -7.49
C VAL A 353 -9.95 -20.69 -7.93
N LYS A 354 -10.56 -19.57 -8.27
CA LYS A 354 -9.91 -18.31 -8.62
C LYS A 354 -10.45 -17.23 -7.69
N LEU A 355 -9.55 -16.60 -6.95
CA LEU A 355 -9.85 -15.45 -6.10
C LEU A 355 -9.41 -14.19 -6.84
N ASP A 356 -10.26 -13.16 -6.87
CA ASP A 356 -9.95 -11.83 -7.42
C ASP A 356 -10.22 -10.80 -6.33
N VAL A 357 -9.15 -10.28 -5.74
CA VAL A 357 -9.16 -9.24 -4.72
C VAL A 357 -8.59 -7.97 -5.32
N ALA A 358 -9.30 -6.86 -5.14
CA ALA A 358 -8.81 -5.54 -5.47
C ALA A 358 -9.17 -4.57 -4.35
N TYR A 359 -8.21 -3.73 -3.99
CA TYR A 359 -8.38 -2.69 -2.99
C TYR A 359 -7.94 -1.34 -3.56
N PRO A 360 -8.79 -0.30 -3.55
CA PRO A 360 -10.22 -0.32 -3.20
C PRO A 360 -11.11 -0.80 -4.37
N ARG A 361 -12.18 -1.57 -4.08
CA ARG A 361 -13.20 -1.96 -5.08
C ARG A 361 -14.49 -2.46 -4.42
N THR A 362 -15.65 -2.26 -5.06
CA THR A 362 -16.91 -2.94 -4.70
C THR A 362 -17.35 -3.94 -5.79
N PRO A 363 -17.50 -5.25 -5.48
CA PRO A 363 -17.03 -5.94 -4.27
C PRO A 363 -15.49 -6.00 -4.21
N ASN A 364 -14.92 -5.92 -3.01
CA ASN A 364 -13.46 -5.95 -2.84
C ASN A 364 -12.86 -7.34 -3.11
N TRP A 365 -13.66 -8.41 -3.01
CA TRP A 365 -13.27 -9.76 -3.38
C TRP A 365 -14.39 -10.53 -4.08
N ILE A 366 -14.01 -11.37 -5.05
CA ILE A 366 -14.88 -12.30 -5.75
C ILE A 366 -14.16 -13.65 -5.81
N VAL A 367 -14.86 -14.74 -5.46
CA VAL A 367 -14.37 -16.10 -5.67
C VAL A 367 -15.17 -16.79 -6.75
N ASN A 368 -14.46 -17.31 -7.75
CA ASN A 368 -15.03 -18.11 -8.82
C ASN A 368 -14.50 -19.54 -8.73
N GLY A 369 -15.39 -20.52 -8.79
CA GLY A 369 -15.04 -21.88 -9.14
C GLY A 369 -14.91 -21.99 -10.65
N PHE A 370 -13.87 -22.66 -11.14
CA PHE A 370 -13.68 -22.88 -12.57
C PHE A 370 -13.51 -24.37 -12.86
N MET A 371 -13.96 -24.77 -14.05
CA MET A 371 -13.70 -26.11 -14.57
C MET A 371 -13.41 -26.07 -16.06
N LYS A 372 -12.44 -26.86 -16.47
CA LYS A 372 -12.02 -26.98 -17.85
C LYS A 372 -11.85 -28.44 -18.23
N GLY A 373 -12.66 -28.88 -19.18
CA GLY A 373 -12.61 -30.22 -19.76
C GLY A 373 -11.98 -30.17 -21.14
N THR A 374 -10.93 -30.94 -21.38
CA THR A 374 -10.37 -31.13 -22.72
C THR A 374 -10.33 -32.60 -23.07
N LEU A 375 -10.58 -32.90 -24.34
CA LEU A 375 -10.45 -34.24 -24.90
C LEU A 375 -9.39 -34.20 -25.99
N GLY A 376 -8.44 -35.10 -25.88
CA GLY A 376 -7.43 -35.35 -26.88
C GLY A 376 -7.35 -36.82 -27.28
N PHE A 377 -6.65 -37.05 -28.38
CA PHE A 377 -6.27 -38.38 -28.84
C PHE A 377 -4.77 -38.36 -29.06
N ARG A 378 -4.07 -39.37 -28.55
CA ARG A 378 -2.63 -39.51 -28.72
C ARG A 378 -2.30 -40.89 -29.28
N VAL A 379 -1.66 -40.91 -30.45
CA VAL A 379 -1.13 -42.14 -31.06
C VAL A 379 0.36 -42.17 -30.82
N LYS A 380 0.86 -43.11 -29.99
CA LYS A 380 2.28 -43.23 -29.68
C LYS A 380 2.78 -44.61 -30.10
N LEU A 381 3.74 -44.65 -31.03
CA LEU A 381 4.45 -45.88 -31.35
C LEU A 381 5.87 -45.86 -30.74
N PRO A 382 6.37 -46.95 -30.15
CA PRO A 382 7.62 -46.90 -29.39
C PRO A 382 8.86 -46.48 -30.18
N ILE A 383 8.88 -46.67 -31.52
CA ILE A 383 10.01 -46.28 -32.39
C ILE A 383 9.76 -44.92 -33.08
N LEU A 384 8.51 -44.60 -33.42
CA LEU A 384 8.18 -43.42 -34.22
C LEU A 384 7.75 -42.21 -33.37
N GLY A 385 7.64 -42.37 -32.05
CA GLY A 385 7.16 -41.32 -31.15
C GLY A 385 5.65 -41.07 -31.33
N THR A 386 5.23 -39.82 -31.11
CA THR A 386 3.83 -39.41 -31.29
C THR A 386 3.55 -39.19 -32.78
N LEU A 387 2.70 -40.03 -33.37
CA LEU A 387 2.36 -39.97 -34.80
C LEU A 387 1.24 -38.97 -35.11
N ALA A 388 0.29 -38.83 -34.19
CA ALA A 388 -0.83 -37.91 -34.31
C ALA A 388 -1.29 -37.49 -32.91
N SER A 389 -1.61 -36.22 -32.77
CA SER A 389 -2.24 -35.67 -31.56
C SER A 389 -3.37 -34.74 -31.96
N TYR A 390 -4.55 -34.98 -31.42
CA TYR A 390 -5.69 -34.06 -31.48
C TYR A 390 -6.00 -33.59 -30.05
N SER A 391 -6.46 -32.36 -29.90
CA SER A 391 -6.94 -31.82 -28.62
C SER A 391 -8.03 -30.79 -28.88
N ALA A 392 -9.11 -30.86 -28.12
CA ALA A 392 -10.21 -29.91 -28.15
C ALA A 392 -10.67 -29.61 -26.72
N THR A 393 -10.94 -28.33 -26.44
CA THR A 393 -11.63 -27.92 -25.21
C THR A 393 -13.12 -28.19 -25.41
N LEU A 394 -13.70 -29.04 -24.57
CA LEU A 394 -15.13 -29.37 -24.63
C LEU A 394 -15.95 -28.39 -23.79
N PHE A 395 -15.41 -27.97 -22.65
CA PHE A 395 -15.98 -26.89 -21.84
C PHE A 395 -14.88 -26.14 -21.07
N ASP A 396 -15.11 -24.85 -20.87
CA ASP A 396 -14.32 -23.96 -20.01
C ASP A 396 -15.31 -23.03 -19.32
N ILE A 397 -15.61 -23.33 -18.06
CA ILE A 397 -16.68 -22.69 -17.31
C ILE A 397 -16.14 -22.04 -16.04
N SER A 398 -16.78 -20.95 -15.66
CA SER A 398 -16.51 -20.23 -14.42
C SER A 398 -17.84 -19.88 -13.78
N LYS A 399 -17.99 -20.17 -12.49
CA LYS A 399 -19.18 -19.86 -11.69
C LYS A 399 -18.75 -19.11 -10.44
N GLU A 400 -19.41 -18.00 -10.17
CA GLU A 400 -19.20 -17.29 -8.92
C GLU A 400 -19.72 -18.13 -7.75
N LEU A 401 -18.87 -18.32 -6.74
CA LEU A 401 -19.18 -19.05 -5.53
C LEU A 401 -19.44 -18.10 -4.34
N GLY A 402 -18.90 -16.88 -4.40
CA GLY A 402 -19.14 -15.84 -3.40
C GLY A 402 -18.46 -14.52 -3.74
N ARG A 403 -18.91 -13.46 -3.08
CA ARG A 403 -18.33 -12.12 -3.12
C ARG A 403 -18.49 -11.43 -1.77
N SER A 404 -17.72 -10.37 -1.53
CA SER A 404 -17.98 -9.48 -0.40
C SER A 404 -19.31 -8.75 -0.53
N GLY A 405 -19.93 -8.52 0.64
CA GLY A 405 -20.85 -7.42 0.84
C GLY A 405 -20.12 -6.16 1.30
N ASN A 406 -20.87 -5.08 1.47
CA ASN A 406 -20.35 -3.83 2.03
C ASN A 406 -19.89 -4.03 3.47
N THR A 407 -18.66 -3.64 3.79
CA THR A 407 -18.12 -3.66 5.15
C THR A 407 -18.06 -2.24 5.72
N PRO A 408 -18.32 -2.01 7.02
CA PRO A 408 -18.17 -0.69 7.59
C PRO A 408 -16.70 -0.21 7.56
N PRO A 409 -16.47 1.11 7.45
CA PRO A 409 -15.13 1.67 7.51
C PRO A 409 -14.37 1.29 8.79
N THR A 410 -13.05 1.27 8.70
CA THR A 410 -12.13 1.11 9.84
C THR A 410 -11.58 2.46 10.26
N LEU A 411 -11.56 2.72 11.58
CA LEU A 411 -11.01 3.92 12.19
C LEU A 411 -9.99 3.54 13.26
N ASN A 412 -8.80 4.14 13.19
CA ASN A 412 -7.73 3.93 14.16
C ASN A 412 -7.15 5.26 14.62
N LEU A 413 -6.80 5.39 15.90
CA LEU A 413 -6.02 6.53 16.39
C LEU A 413 -4.59 6.46 15.87
N THR A 414 -4.01 7.63 15.57
CA THR A 414 -2.59 7.73 15.27
C THR A 414 -1.78 7.89 16.57
N THR A 415 -0.47 8.04 16.44
CA THR A 415 0.43 8.31 17.56
C THR A 415 0.57 9.80 17.90
N GLN A 416 -0.27 10.67 17.32
CA GLN A 416 -0.20 12.11 17.59
C GLN A 416 -0.54 12.44 19.05
N PRO A 417 0.14 13.43 19.66
CA PRO A 417 -0.20 13.87 21.01
C PRO A 417 -1.63 14.40 21.09
N HIS A 418 -2.36 14.00 22.12
CA HIS A 418 -3.70 14.51 22.40
C HIS A 418 -3.67 15.72 23.36
N THR A 419 -2.59 16.47 23.37
CA THR A 419 -2.46 17.74 24.10
C THR A 419 -2.03 18.81 23.13
N VAL A 420 -2.85 19.85 23.00
CA VAL A 420 -2.68 20.91 21.99
C VAL A 420 -2.85 22.26 22.62
N ASP A 421 -2.21 23.25 22.02
CA ASP A 421 -2.21 24.62 22.50
C ASP A 421 -3.47 25.35 21.97
N VAL A 422 -4.20 26.03 22.87
CA VAL A 422 -5.34 26.88 22.46
C VAL A 422 -4.85 27.95 21.47
N GLY A 423 -5.65 28.25 20.46
CA GLY A 423 -5.27 29.19 19.39
C GLY A 423 -4.37 28.60 18.30
N ALA A 424 -3.81 27.40 18.47
CA ALA A 424 -3.05 26.74 17.42
C ALA A 424 -4.00 26.14 16.34
N PRO A 425 -3.70 26.29 15.04
CA PRO A 425 -4.42 25.60 13.98
C PRO A 425 -4.09 24.10 13.99
N LEU A 426 -5.12 23.27 13.94
CA LEU A 426 -5.04 21.81 13.91
C LEU A 426 -5.70 21.26 12.67
N ASN A 427 -5.25 20.08 12.24
CA ASN A 427 -5.78 19.38 11.08
C ASN A 427 -6.56 18.14 11.51
N PHE A 428 -7.85 18.10 11.18
CA PHE A 428 -8.79 17.00 11.43
C PHE A 428 -9.10 16.22 10.14
N ARG A 429 -8.20 16.21 9.17
CA ARG A 429 -8.27 15.28 8.04
C ARG A 429 -7.86 13.89 8.54
N ALA A 430 -8.53 12.87 8.02
CA ALA A 430 -8.13 11.50 8.30
C ALA A 430 -6.91 11.14 7.45
N LEU A 431 -5.95 10.44 8.04
CA LEU A 431 -4.91 9.77 7.28
C LEU A 431 -5.57 8.69 6.42
N CYS A 432 -5.53 8.86 5.09
CA CYS A 432 -6.01 7.86 4.16
C CYS A 432 -5.20 7.85 2.87
N SER A 433 -4.84 6.66 2.39
CA SER A 433 -4.12 6.51 1.14
C SER A 433 -4.59 5.30 0.33
N ALA A 434 -4.90 5.50 -0.94
CA ALA A 434 -5.11 4.40 -1.90
C ALA A 434 -3.78 3.80 -2.40
N ALA A 435 -2.70 4.60 -2.40
CA ALA A 435 -1.30 4.19 -2.39
C ALA A 435 -0.58 5.27 -1.57
N GLY A 436 -0.04 4.92 -0.41
CA GLY A 436 0.52 5.86 0.58
C GLY A 436 1.13 7.15 0.03
N PRO A 437 0.59 8.35 0.30
CA PRO A 437 1.40 9.55 0.36
C PRO A 437 1.68 9.91 1.82
N THR A 438 2.97 10.03 2.13
CA THR A 438 3.46 10.83 3.27
C THR A 438 3.16 12.30 3.04
N PHE A 439 2.07 12.76 3.64
CA PHE A 439 1.94 14.10 4.22
C PHE A 439 1.47 13.79 5.65
N GLY A 440 2.17 14.10 6.74
CA GLY A 440 2.84 15.33 7.11
C GLY A 440 2.29 15.66 8.50
N ASN A 441 2.93 15.13 9.54
CA ASN A 441 2.76 15.41 10.97
C ASN A 441 1.47 16.19 11.35
N GLY A 442 0.41 15.53 11.85
CA GLY A 442 -0.74 16.24 12.43
C GLY A 442 -2.13 15.58 12.40
N GLU A 443 -2.29 14.37 11.88
CA GLU A 443 -3.60 13.69 11.80
C GLU A 443 -3.85 12.87 13.07
N PHE A 444 -4.97 13.07 13.76
CA PHE A 444 -5.31 12.33 15.00
C PHE A 444 -5.82 10.91 14.76
N TYR A 445 -6.27 10.61 13.54
CA TYR A 445 -6.89 9.34 13.18
C TYR A 445 -6.64 8.98 11.72
N ALA A 446 -6.63 7.67 11.46
CA ALA A 446 -6.62 7.08 10.13
C ALA A 446 -7.99 6.47 9.83
N ALA A 447 -8.41 6.56 8.58
CA ALA A 447 -9.64 5.96 8.09
C ALA A 447 -9.37 5.16 6.82
N SER A 448 -9.87 3.94 6.77
CA SER A 448 -9.79 3.10 5.58
C SER A 448 -11.06 2.31 5.39
N ASP A 449 -11.43 2.10 4.14
CA ASP A 449 -12.57 1.28 3.76
C ASP A 449 -12.17 0.33 2.63
N ALA A 450 -12.62 -0.91 2.68
CA ALA A 450 -12.18 -1.91 1.73
C ALA A 450 -12.81 -1.74 0.33
N GLU A 451 -13.98 -1.11 0.29
CA GLU A 451 -14.73 -0.85 -0.93
C GLU A 451 -14.36 0.52 -1.54
N ASP A 452 -14.19 1.55 -0.70
CA ASP A 452 -14.00 2.93 -1.13
C ASP A 452 -12.55 3.45 -0.98
N GLY A 453 -11.71 2.74 -0.22
CA GLY A 453 -10.36 3.18 0.15
C GLY A 453 -10.41 4.29 1.19
N CYS A 454 -10.84 5.49 0.78
CA CYS A 454 -10.98 6.65 1.66
C CYS A 454 -12.45 7.00 1.90
N PRO A 455 -13.00 6.60 3.06
CA PRO A 455 -14.39 6.91 3.41
C PRO A 455 -14.56 8.40 3.72
N GLN A 456 -15.80 8.89 3.70
CA GLN A 456 -16.13 10.23 4.17
C GLN A 456 -15.99 10.28 5.70
N VAL A 457 -15.23 11.24 6.23
CA VAL A 457 -15.00 11.38 7.66
C VAL A 457 -15.50 12.72 8.16
N THR A 458 -16.19 12.71 9.30
CA THR A 458 -16.58 13.89 10.04
C THR A 458 -16.08 13.79 11.48
N ALA A 459 -15.72 14.94 12.07
CA ALA A 459 -15.31 15.03 13.46
C ALA A 459 -16.20 16.03 14.20
N THR A 460 -16.56 15.69 15.44
CA THR A 460 -17.37 16.53 16.31
C THR A 460 -16.74 16.59 17.70
N SER A 461 -16.73 17.78 18.29
CA SER A 461 -16.38 18.03 19.68
C SER A 461 -17.65 18.14 20.50
N ASN A 462 -17.65 17.55 21.70
CA ASN A 462 -18.74 17.69 22.67
C ASN A 462 -18.98 19.16 23.11
N VAL A 463 -18.00 20.05 22.94
CA VAL A 463 -18.11 21.45 23.34
C VAL A 463 -18.25 22.39 22.13
N ASP A 464 -17.53 22.13 21.03
CA ASP A 464 -17.46 23.03 19.87
C ASP A 464 -18.40 22.64 18.72
N GLY A 465 -19.03 21.45 18.79
CA GLY A 465 -19.84 20.92 17.71
C GLY A 465 -19.00 20.39 16.55
N ALA A 466 -19.44 20.61 15.31
CA ALA A 466 -18.76 20.10 14.12
C ALA A 466 -17.40 20.78 13.90
N LEU A 467 -16.36 19.97 13.70
CA LEU A 467 -15.01 20.42 13.43
C LEU A 467 -14.74 20.44 11.92
N THR A 468 -14.26 21.57 11.42
CA THR A 468 -13.76 21.69 10.04
C THR A 468 -12.42 20.97 9.88
N PRO A 469 -12.02 20.58 8.65
CA PRO A 469 -10.73 19.93 8.41
C PRO A 469 -9.54 20.70 8.96
N ASP A 470 -9.60 22.03 8.96
CA ASP A 470 -8.64 22.91 9.61
C ASP A 470 -9.40 23.66 10.72
N PHE A 471 -9.04 23.45 11.98
CA PHE A 471 -9.80 23.94 13.15
C PHE A 471 -8.89 24.54 14.23
N THR A 472 -9.35 25.63 14.86
CA THR A 472 -8.64 26.30 15.96
C THR A 472 -9.56 26.44 17.16
N PHE A 473 -9.19 25.80 18.28
CA PHE A 473 -9.93 25.92 19.53
C PHE A 473 -9.77 27.32 20.13
N ARG A 474 -10.89 27.90 20.59
CA ARG A 474 -10.93 29.27 21.16
C ARG A 474 -10.87 29.32 22.68
N SER A 475 -11.11 28.19 23.35
CA SER A 475 -11.10 28.08 24.80
C SER A 475 -10.35 26.82 25.25
N PRO A 476 -9.67 26.86 26.40
CA PRO A 476 -9.00 25.70 26.98
C PRO A 476 -10.02 24.67 27.52
N GLY A 477 -9.52 23.50 27.91
CA GLY A 477 -10.28 22.41 28.51
C GLY A 477 -10.37 21.17 27.62
N ASP A 478 -10.66 20.04 28.26
CA ASP A 478 -10.75 18.74 27.58
C ASP A 478 -11.96 18.65 26.65
N ARG A 479 -11.73 18.09 25.46
CA ARG A 479 -12.75 17.85 24.43
C ARG A 479 -12.82 16.37 24.12
N THR A 480 -14.00 15.79 24.19
CA THR A 480 -14.27 14.47 23.64
C THR A 480 -14.55 14.63 22.16
N ILE A 481 -13.60 14.21 21.33
CA ILE A 481 -13.71 14.22 19.88
C ILE A 481 -14.33 12.90 19.44
N THR A 482 -15.44 12.98 18.72
CA THR A 482 -16.10 11.84 18.08
C THR A 482 -15.91 11.93 16.58
N VAL A 483 -15.22 10.95 16.04
CA VAL A 483 -14.94 10.78 14.61
C VAL A 483 -15.92 9.76 14.07
N THR A 484 -16.63 10.11 12.99
CA THR A 484 -17.53 9.20 12.29
C THR A 484 -17.04 9.04 10.86
N ALA A 485 -16.74 7.81 10.46
CA ALA A 485 -16.47 7.45 9.07
C ALA A 485 -17.72 6.83 8.46
N ARG A 486 -18.00 7.17 7.21
CA ARG A 486 -19.12 6.66 6.43
C ARG A 486 -18.67 6.28 5.03
N ASP A 487 -19.01 5.05 4.63
CA ASP A 487 -18.77 4.55 3.28
C ASP A 487 -19.90 4.99 2.30
N SER A 488 -19.70 4.69 1.02
CA SER A 488 -20.67 4.90 -0.05
C SER A 488 -21.91 4.01 0.09
N GLY A 489 -21.77 2.85 0.74
CA GLY A 489 -22.82 1.91 1.13
C GLY A 489 -23.69 2.35 2.33
N ARG A 490 -23.39 3.50 2.94
CA ARG A 490 -24.00 4.09 4.13
C ARG A 490 -23.71 3.36 5.46
N ALA A 491 -22.82 2.38 5.52
CA ALA A 491 -22.37 1.87 6.81
C ALA A 491 -21.42 2.87 7.48
N THR A 492 -21.35 2.80 8.81
CA THR A 492 -20.69 3.81 9.62
C THR A 492 -19.92 3.18 10.76
N THR A 493 -18.77 3.77 11.08
CA THR A 493 -17.96 3.43 12.26
C THR A 493 -17.63 4.70 13.02
N GLN A 494 -17.53 4.59 14.34
CA GLN A 494 -17.18 5.70 15.21
C GLN A 494 -15.96 5.40 16.07
N LEU A 495 -15.18 6.43 16.34
CA LEU A 495 -14.02 6.43 17.23
C LEU A 495 -14.08 7.67 18.11
N THR A 496 -13.81 7.51 19.40
CA THR A 496 -13.78 8.63 20.34
C THR A 496 -12.42 8.73 21.04
N PHE A 497 -11.95 9.96 21.25
CA PHE A 497 -10.76 10.24 22.05
C PHE A 497 -10.88 11.58 22.76
N VAL A 498 -10.12 11.74 23.84
CA VAL A 498 -10.05 13.01 24.59
C VAL A 498 -8.86 13.82 24.08
N LEU A 499 -9.10 15.07 23.70
CA LEU A 499 -8.11 16.06 23.31
C LEU A 499 -8.05 17.15 24.39
N SER A 500 -6.90 17.31 25.03
CA SER A 500 -6.68 18.33 26.06
C SER A 500 -6.17 19.62 25.42
N VAL A 501 -7.02 20.66 25.42
CA VAL A 501 -6.67 21.98 24.90
C VAL A 501 -6.14 22.83 26.05
N VAL A 502 -4.84 23.14 26.03
CA VAL A 502 -4.16 23.83 27.14
C VAL A 502 -3.80 25.26 26.78
N ASN A 503 -3.84 26.13 27.79
CA ASN A 503 -3.31 27.49 27.72
C ASN A 503 -1.99 27.54 28.49
N ARG A 504 -0.86 27.76 27.80
CA ARG A 504 0.45 27.81 28.45
C ARG A 504 0.73 29.25 28.89
N PRO A 505 1.34 29.46 30.06
CA PRO A 505 1.65 30.80 30.51
C PRO A 505 2.74 31.46 29.63
N PRO A 506 2.73 32.80 29.49
CA PRO A 506 3.69 33.52 28.65
C PRO A 506 5.11 33.37 29.19
N ARG A 507 6.10 33.33 28.31
CA ARG A 507 7.52 33.35 28.69
C ARG A 507 8.01 34.79 28.86
N LEU A 508 8.52 35.10 30.05
CA LEU A 508 9.01 36.42 30.48
C LEU A 508 10.53 36.41 30.68
N VAL A 509 11.24 37.36 30.09
CA VAL A 509 12.69 37.55 30.25
C VAL A 509 13.01 39.01 30.57
N LEU A 510 13.80 39.24 31.60
CA LEU A 510 14.28 40.58 31.99
C LEU A 510 15.64 40.90 31.35
N ASN A 511 15.79 42.12 30.82
CA ASN A 511 17.03 42.66 30.26
C ASN A 511 17.44 43.95 31.01
N TYR A 512 18.69 44.00 31.46
CA TYR A 512 19.29 45.13 32.18
C TYR A 512 20.82 45.05 32.09
N THR A 513 21.51 46.19 32.19
CA THR A 513 22.98 46.27 32.06
C THR A 513 23.58 47.33 32.98
N GLY A 514 24.82 47.12 33.41
CA GLY A 514 25.56 48.04 34.29
C GLY A 514 25.19 47.91 35.76
N ASP A 515 25.90 48.65 36.62
CA ASP A 515 25.71 48.61 38.07
C ASP A 515 24.61 49.57 38.52
N ALA A 516 23.74 49.11 39.42
CA ALA A 516 22.72 49.94 40.03
C ALA A 516 23.34 50.78 41.16
N HIS A 517 23.09 52.09 41.18
CA HIS A 517 23.57 53.00 42.23
C HIS A 517 22.39 53.64 42.96
N GLN A 518 22.53 53.83 44.28
CA GLN A 518 21.53 54.51 45.10
C GLN A 518 21.24 55.92 44.54
N GLY A 519 19.95 56.27 44.44
CA GLY A 519 19.48 57.57 43.98
C GLY A 519 19.61 57.83 42.47
N THR A 520 20.10 56.88 41.68
CA THR A 520 20.21 57.00 40.21
C THR A 520 19.14 56.14 39.54
N PRO A 521 18.37 56.65 38.55
CA PRO A 521 17.44 55.83 37.79
C PRO A 521 18.14 54.70 37.03
N TYR A 522 17.71 53.46 37.25
CA TYR A 522 18.24 52.24 36.63
C TYR A 522 17.19 51.61 35.71
N SER A 523 17.49 51.48 34.42
CA SER A 523 16.53 50.99 33.42
C SER A 523 16.50 49.46 33.37
N ILE A 524 15.30 48.88 33.43
CA ILE A 524 15.04 47.44 33.24
C ILE A 524 13.95 47.29 32.20
N SER A 525 14.12 46.38 31.25
CA SER A 525 13.11 46.03 30.25
C SER A 525 12.74 44.54 30.30
N ALA A 526 11.54 44.22 29.82
CA ALA A 526 11.02 42.86 29.71
C ALA A 526 10.76 42.49 28.23
N THR A 527 11.16 41.29 27.85
CA THR A 527 10.78 40.64 26.59
C THR A 527 9.82 39.51 26.91
N ILE A 528 8.62 39.57 26.32
CA ILE A 528 7.53 38.62 26.57
C ILE A 528 7.19 37.92 25.27
N THR A 529 7.08 36.60 25.30
CA THR A 529 6.67 35.76 24.17
C THR A 529 5.71 34.69 24.66
N ASP A 530 4.64 34.42 23.91
CA ASP A 530 3.70 33.36 24.22
C ASP A 530 3.61 32.38 23.03
N THR A 531 3.42 31.09 23.31
CA THR A 531 3.25 30.08 22.26
C THR A 531 1.82 30.05 21.73
N ASN A 532 0.85 30.45 22.56
CA ASN A 532 -0.58 30.46 22.28
C ASN A 532 -1.06 31.76 21.59
N GLU A 533 -0.23 32.83 21.58
CA GLU A 533 -0.61 34.17 21.11
C GLU A 533 0.54 34.88 20.37
N GLY A 534 0.23 35.54 19.24
CA GLY A 534 1.23 36.06 18.31
C GLY A 534 1.64 37.53 18.47
N SER A 535 0.96 38.37 19.26
CA SER A 535 1.25 39.81 19.36
C SER A 535 2.00 40.19 20.64
N ALA A 536 3.27 40.57 20.50
CA ALA A 536 4.10 41.09 21.61
C ALA A 536 3.59 42.42 22.20
N THR A 537 2.84 43.22 21.42
CA THR A 537 2.36 44.55 21.81
C THR A 537 1.30 44.54 22.91
N ASP A 538 0.49 43.48 23.02
CA ASP A 538 -0.59 43.42 24.01
C ASP A 538 -0.08 43.02 25.41
N PHE A 539 1.03 42.27 25.48
CA PHE A 539 1.60 41.83 26.75
C PHE A 539 2.16 42.97 27.61
N CYS A 540 2.73 44.01 26.99
CA CYS A 540 3.24 45.15 27.74
C CYS A 540 2.12 45.86 28.51
N ALA A 541 0.92 45.97 27.94
CA ALA A 541 -0.23 46.55 28.62
C ALA A 541 -0.65 45.75 29.87
N ASN A 542 -0.48 44.42 29.84
CA ASN A 542 -0.83 43.51 30.93
C ASN A 542 0.32 43.27 31.93
N THR A 543 1.43 43.99 31.80
CA THR A 543 2.62 43.80 32.65
C THR A 543 2.62 44.76 33.83
N THR A 544 2.81 44.20 35.03
CA THR A 544 2.87 44.95 36.30
C THR A 544 4.26 44.83 36.90
N TRP A 545 4.81 45.96 37.36
CA TRP A 545 6.10 46.07 38.03
C TRP A 545 5.91 46.55 39.46
N THR A 546 6.68 45.99 40.39
CA THR A 546 6.64 46.39 41.80
C THR A 546 8.04 46.36 42.42
N VAL A 547 8.27 47.27 43.36
CA VAL A 547 9.45 47.37 44.22
C VAL A 547 8.99 47.68 45.65
N ASP A 548 9.79 47.31 46.64
CA ASP A 548 9.48 47.62 48.04
C ASP A 548 10.09 48.98 48.43
N ALA A 549 9.38 49.76 49.26
CA ALA A 549 9.93 50.99 49.82
C ALA A 549 11.29 50.73 50.53
N PRO A 550 12.26 51.66 50.49
CA PRO A 550 12.18 53.03 49.97
C PRO A 550 12.46 53.17 48.47
N ASP A 551 12.52 52.08 47.70
CA ASP A 551 12.71 52.17 46.26
C ASP A 551 11.46 52.71 45.57
N THR A 552 11.66 53.41 44.46
CA THR A 552 10.57 53.94 43.64
C THR A 552 10.76 53.52 42.19
N LEU A 553 9.66 53.37 41.45
CA LEU A 553 9.70 53.07 40.03
C LEU A 553 9.00 54.16 39.23
N ARG A 554 9.55 54.50 38.06
CA ARG A 554 8.91 55.30 37.02
C ARG A 554 8.70 54.43 35.80
N GLN A 555 7.45 54.27 35.39
CA GLN A 555 7.13 53.50 34.20
C GLN A 555 7.46 54.29 32.94
N VAL A 556 8.27 53.72 32.05
CA VAL A 556 8.56 54.28 30.71
C VAL A 556 7.48 53.80 29.74
N ASN A 557 7.21 52.49 29.75
CA ASN A 557 6.06 51.85 29.13
C ASN A 557 5.77 50.53 29.86
N GLY A 558 4.78 49.75 29.43
CA GLY A 558 4.42 48.48 30.07
C GLY A 558 5.55 47.45 30.22
N CYS A 559 6.50 47.43 29.27
CA CYS A 559 7.64 46.51 29.27
C CYS A 559 8.96 47.17 29.71
N GLN A 560 8.96 48.43 30.14
CA GLN A 560 10.18 49.11 30.55
C GLN A 560 9.92 50.06 31.72
N VAL A 561 10.74 49.93 32.76
CA VAL A 561 10.70 50.77 33.95
C VAL A 561 12.09 51.34 34.25
N GLU A 562 12.10 52.51 34.88
CA GLU A 562 13.28 53.05 35.56
C GLU A 562 13.06 52.93 37.07
N VAL A 563 13.93 52.19 37.75
CA VAL A 563 13.89 52.01 39.20
C VAL A 563 14.92 52.91 39.86
N THR A 564 14.51 53.71 40.84
CA THR A 564 15.42 54.50 41.68
C THR A 564 15.51 53.87 43.05
N PHE A 565 16.69 53.36 43.39
CA PHE A 565 16.90 52.65 44.66
C PHE A 565 17.16 53.63 45.82
N GLY A 566 16.39 53.49 46.89
CA GLY A 566 16.46 54.36 48.06
C GLY A 566 17.60 54.01 49.02
N THR A 567 18.12 52.78 48.95
CA THR A 567 19.22 52.29 49.80
C THR A 567 20.18 51.39 49.03
N THR A 568 21.43 51.29 49.49
CA THR A 568 22.42 50.32 49.03
C THR A 568 22.11 48.89 49.47
N GLY A 569 22.72 47.89 48.83
CA GLY A 569 22.58 46.46 49.18
C GLY A 569 21.71 45.68 48.19
N ALA A 570 21.35 44.45 48.52
CA ALA A 570 20.51 43.60 47.67
C ALA A 570 19.07 44.14 47.64
N ARG A 571 18.56 44.48 46.46
CA ARG A 571 17.20 45.01 46.24
C ARG A 571 16.49 44.20 45.18
N GLU A 572 15.18 44.01 45.34
CA GLU A 572 14.36 43.20 44.45
C GLU A 572 13.47 44.06 43.55
N VAL A 573 13.38 43.67 42.28
CA VAL A 573 12.38 44.18 41.34
C VAL A 573 11.54 42.99 40.87
N ARG A 574 10.22 43.09 41.06
CA ARG A 574 9.27 42.02 40.72
C ARG A 574 8.43 42.44 39.53
N VAL A 575 8.30 41.55 38.56
CA VAL A 575 7.49 41.73 37.36
C VAL A 575 6.52 40.56 37.19
N SER A 576 5.30 40.86 36.77
CA SER A 576 4.30 39.85 36.40
C SER A 576 3.57 40.25 35.15
N THR A 577 3.23 39.29 34.31
CA THR A 577 2.39 39.49 33.12
C THR A 577 1.40 38.35 32.99
N HIS A 578 0.34 38.57 32.19
CA HIS A 578 -0.65 37.55 31.89
C HIS A 578 -1.09 37.63 30.42
N ASP A 579 -1.53 36.49 29.89
CA ASP A 579 -2.14 36.39 28.56
C ASP A 579 -3.64 36.77 28.59
N ARG A 580 -4.32 36.74 27.42
CA ARG A 580 -5.74 37.11 27.32
C ARG A 580 -6.69 36.10 27.99
N LEU A 581 -6.21 34.88 28.24
CA LEU A 581 -6.95 33.78 28.85
C LEU A 581 -6.65 33.63 30.35
N GLY A 582 -5.80 34.50 30.91
CA GLY A 582 -5.50 34.63 32.33
C GLY A 582 -4.34 33.77 32.84
N ALA A 583 -3.56 33.08 31.99
CA ALA A 583 -2.36 32.41 32.46
C ALA A 583 -1.28 33.45 32.78
N THR A 584 -0.61 33.29 33.93
CA THR A 584 0.29 34.31 34.47
C THR A 584 1.71 33.79 34.63
N THR A 585 2.67 34.68 34.40
CA THR A 585 4.09 34.44 34.67
C THR A 585 4.65 35.55 35.54
N ARG A 586 5.51 35.19 36.49
CA ARG A 586 6.16 36.12 37.41
C ARG A 586 7.66 35.89 37.40
N GLN A 587 8.43 36.98 37.50
CA GLN A 587 9.88 36.93 37.66
C GLN A 587 10.31 37.96 38.71
N THR A 588 11.35 37.63 39.47
CA THR A 588 12.01 38.55 40.40
C THR A 588 13.48 38.62 40.03
N VAL A 589 14.03 39.83 39.99
CA VAL A 589 15.48 40.05 39.88
C VAL A 589 15.98 40.70 41.17
N THR A 590 17.10 40.20 41.67
CA THR A 590 17.82 40.78 42.80
C THR A 590 19.05 41.49 42.27
N LEU A 591 19.14 42.81 42.49
CA LEU A 591 20.25 43.66 42.07
C LEU A 591 21.05 44.08 43.30
N THR A 592 22.38 44.14 43.15
CA THR A 592 23.25 44.70 44.20
C THR A 592 23.42 46.19 43.95
N VAL A 593 22.84 47.02 44.81
CA VAL A 593 22.85 48.49 44.69
C VAL A 593 24.07 49.07 45.40
N LEU A 594 24.91 49.76 44.64
CA LEU A 594 26.13 50.41 45.09
C LEU A 594 25.85 51.82 45.67
N PRO A 595 26.80 52.39 46.44
CA PRO A 595 26.69 53.77 46.94
C PRO A 595 26.48 54.81 45.82
N PRO A 596 25.95 56.00 46.14
CA PRO A 596 25.80 57.09 45.16
C PRO A 596 27.11 57.43 44.46
N LEU A 597 27.04 57.82 43.19
CA LEU A 597 28.21 58.26 42.42
C LEU A 597 28.87 59.48 43.10
N VAL A 598 30.20 59.46 43.26
CA VAL A 598 30.96 60.53 43.94
C VAL A 598 31.03 61.80 43.07
N ASN A 599 30.52 62.92 43.59
CA ASN A 599 30.52 64.30 43.06
C ASN A 599 30.17 64.51 41.55
N PRO A 600 28.91 64.86 41.20
CA PRO A 600 28.46 65.02 39.81
C PRO A 600 28.80 66.37 39.14
N TYR A 601 29.52 67.30 39.79
CA TYR A 601 29.87 68.62 39.25
C TYR A 601 31.25 68.66 38.55
N PRO A 602 31.47 69.52 37.52
CA PRO A 602 30.55 70.52 36.96
C PRO A 602 29.43 69.87 36.14
N LYS A 603 28.20 70.39 36.29
CA LYS A 603 27.02 69.89 35.57
C LYS A 603 26.66 70.87 34.46
N ILE A 604 26.61 70.40 33.22
CA ILE A 604 26.13 71.20 32.09
C ILE A 604 24.61 71.33 32.22
N THR A 605 24.12 72.56 32.43
CA THR A 605 22.68 72.83 32.53
C THR A 605 22.08 73.27 31.20
N TYR A 606 22.90 73.86 30.33
CA TYR A 606 22.47 74.31 29.02
C TYR A 606 23.67 74.46 28.09
N ALA A 607 23.53 74.09 26.81
CA ALA A 607 24.42 74.55 25.76
C ALA A 607 23.66 74.65 24.44
N GLY A 608 24.05 75.60 23.59
CA GLY A 608 23.44 75.78 22.28
C GLY A 608 24.21 76.72 21.39
N VAL A 609 23.81 76.75 20.12
CA VAL A 609 24.29 77.72 19.12
C VAL A 609 23.25 78.81 18.95
N TYR A 610 23.70 80.04 18.86
CA TYR A 610 22.86 81.21 18.68
C TYR A 610 23.32 82.04 17.50
N ASP A 611 22.34 82.65 16.84
CA ASP A 611 22.56 83.76 15.92
C ASP A 611 22.69 85.05 16.75
N ARG A 612 23.74 85.84 16.54
CA ARG A 612 24.02 87.14 17.19
C ARG A 612 23.09 88.24 16.65
N GLU A 613 21.78 87.99 16.72
CA GLU A 613 20.64 88.92 16.61
C GLU A 613 19.83 88.90 15.28
N ALA A 614 18.72 88.16 15.28
CA ALA A 614 17.64 88.31 14.29
C ALA A 614 16.75 89.53 14.62
N PRO A 615 16.31 90.35 13.64
CA PRO A 615 15.36 91.42 13.89
C PRO A 615 14.03 90.83 14.37
N ARG A 616 13.54 91.30 15.52
CA ARG A 616 12.20 91.00 16.01
C ARG A 616 11.23 92.08 15.53
N LEU A 617 10.11 91.66 14.95
CA LEU A 617 9.03 92.56 14.51
C LEU A 617 8.33 93.23 15.71
N ASP A 618 8.59 92.74 16.92
CA ASP A 618 7.85 92.96 18.16
C ASP A 618 8.58 93.84 19.20
N VAL A 619 9.88 94.15 19.05
CA VAL A 619 10.63 95.05 19.96
C VAL A 619 11.70 95.83 19.19
N PRO A 620 11.87 97.16 19.38
CA PRO A 620 13.00 97.90 18.82
C PRO A 620 14.30 97.46 19.51
N GLY A 621 15.07 96.58 18.87
CA GLY A 621 16.34 96.09 19.41
C GLY A 621 16.72 94.71 18.88
N CYS A 622 17.98 94.36 19.09
CA CYS A 622 18.58 93.13 18.59
C CYS A 622 18.79 92.15 19.76
N SER A 623 18.37 90.88 19.63
CA SER A 623 18.54 89.84 20.67
C SER A 623 18.92 88.49 20.06
N PRO A 624 19.80 87.69 20.70
CA PRO A 624 20.20 86.40 20.16
C PRO A 624 19.02 85.44 20.01
N THR A 625 18.98 84.71 18.90
CA THR A 625 17.99 83.66 18.63
C THR A 625 18.68 82.30 18.58
N SER A 626 18.11 81.31 19.28
CA SER A 626 18.65 79.95 19.26
C SER A 626 18.55 79.39 17.86
N VAL A 627 19.63 78.77 17.38
CA VAL A 627 19.62 77.98 16.16
C VAL A 627 19.09 76.59 16.50
N VAL A 628 18.16 76.06 15.70
CA VAL A 628 17.54 74.76 15.95
C VAL A 628 18.49 73.66 15.47
N GLN A 629 18.44 72.48 16.10
CA GLN A 629 19.19 71.31 15.62
C GLN A 629 18.75 70.98 14.18
N GLY A 630 19.71 70.65 13.31
CA GLY A 630 19.49 70.35 11.90
C GLY A 630 19.55 71.55 10.96
N ASP A 631 19.55 72.79 11.47
CA ASP A 631 19.63 73.99 10.63
C ASP A 631 20.94 74.09 9.85
N THR A 632 20.98 74.98 8.85
CA THR A 632 22.20 75.28 8.09
C THR A 632 22.86 76.55 8.60
N LEU A 633 24.04 76.44 9.20
CA LEU A 633 24.88 77.55 9.63
C LEU A 633 25.77 78.03 8.49
N ASN A 634 25.66 79.31 8.12
CA ASN A 634 26.63 79.91 7.20
C ASN A 634 27.78 80.56 7.97
N LEU A 635 28.91 79.85 8.05
CA LEU A 635 30.09 80.26 8.81
C LEU A 635 30.95 81.29 8.07
N THR A 636 30.67 81.55 6.79
CA THR A 636 31.36 82.60 6.03
C THR A 636 30.83 84.00 6.34
N TRP A 637 29.69 84.09 7.02
CA TRP A 637 29.01 85.36 7.26
C TRP A 637 29.57 86.06 8.51
N LYS A 638 30.24 87.19 8.27
CA LYS A 638 30.34 88.27 9.26
C LYS A 638 29.09 89.12 9.18
N ARG A 639 28.75 89.76 10.29
CA ARG A 639 27.66 90.73 10.29
C ARG A 639 28.19 92.13 9.98
N THR A 640 27.38 92.94 9.30
CA THR A 640 27.43 94.40 9.36
C THR A 640 26.34 94.86 10.34
N SER A 641 26.73 95.69 11.31
CA SER A 641 25.98 96.09 12.52
C SER A 641 24.45 96.31 12.38
N CYS A 642 23.70 96.21 13.50
CA CYS A 642 22.30 96.66 13.58
C CYS A 642 22.11 98.17 13.28
N SER A 643 23.20 98.93 13.21
CA SER A 643 23.22 100.34 12.79
C SER A 643 24.58 100.64 12.13
N GLY A 644 24.65 100.63 10.80
CA GLY A 644 25.68 101.30 9.97
C GLY A 644 27.18 101.08 10.27
N SER A 645 27.86 100.48 9.29
CA SER A 645 29.27 100.72 8.89
C SER A 645 30.43 100.50 9.88
N THR A 646 30.55 99.31 10.47
CA THR A 646 31.84 98.66 10.80
C THR A 646 31.69 97.13 10.69
N PRO A 647 32.74 96.34 10.37
CA PRO A 647 32.65 94.88 10.39
C PRO A 647 32.31 94.41 11.81
N GLY A 648 31.13 93.85 11.99
CA GLY A 648 30.62 93.36 13.27
C GLY A 648 31.15 91.95 13.63
N PRO A 649 30.81 91.45 14.83
CA PRO A 649 31.18 90.10 15.26
C PRO A 649 30.63 89.01 14.32
N THR A 650 31.16 87.79 14.48
CA THR A 650 30.72 86.60 13.73
C THR A 650 29.22 86.40 13.86
N LYS A 651 28.55 85.92 12.81
CA LYS A 651 27.08 85.79 12.87
C LYS A 651 26.62 84.77 13.92
N TYR A 652 27.36 83.68 14.08
CA TYR A 652 26.99 82.59 14.98
C TYR A 652 28.01 82.42 16.10
N TYR A 653 27.54 81.94 17.25
CA TYR A 653 28.37 81.57 18.40
C TYR A 653 27.75 80.42 19.18
N ALA A 654 28.58 79.56 19.76
CA ALA A 654 28.17 78.54 20.71
C ALA A 654 28.48 78.97 22.14
N VAL A 655 27.57 78.68 23.06
CA VAL A 655 27.69 79.03 24.48
C VAL A 655 27.21 77.89 25.37
N VAL A 656 27.75 77.84 26.58
CA VAL A 656 27.39 76.86 27.62
C VAL A 656 27.05 77.57 28.93
N ARG A 657 26.10 77.03 29.70
CA ARG A 657 25.85 77.34 31.10
C ARG A 657 26.06 76.09 31.95
N LEU A 658 26.65 76.31 33.11
CA LEU A 658 27.12 75.25 34.00
C LEU A 658 26.68 75.54 35.43
N GLU A 659 26.37 74.49 36.17
CA GLU A 659 26.37 74.50 37.63
C GLU A 659 27.77 74.08 38.11
N ASN A 660 28.46 75.00 38.77
CA ASN A 660 29.77 74.79 39.38
C ASN A 660 29.75 75.38 40.81
N PRO A 661 29.04 74.75 41.75
CA PRO A 661 28.80 75.30 43.08
C PRO A 661 30.08 75.47 43.92
N GLN A 662 31.13 74.72 43.58
CA GLN A 662 32.44 74.80 44.22
C GLN A 662 33.35 75.85 43.57
N ASN A 663 32.87 76.52 42.52
CA ASN A 663 33.59 77.56 41.77
C ASN A 663 34.99 77.11 41.31
N GLU A 664 35.13 75.84 40.94
CA GLU A 664 36.37 75.25 40.45
C GLU A 664 36.79 75.92 39.12
N ALA A 665 38.10 76.01 38.86
CA ALA A 665 38.59 76.52 37.57
C ALA A 665 38.29 75.51 36.44
N LEU A 666 37.55 75.94 35.42
CA LEU A 666 37.14 75.07 34.30
C LEU A 666 37.90 75.43 33.02
N SER A 667 38.36 74.41 32.30
CA SER A 667 38.84 74.56 30.93
C SER A 667 37.77 74.13 29.94
N TYR A 668 37.65 74.86 28.84
CA TYR A 668 36.73 74.57 27.74
C TYR A 668 37.53 74.08 26.55
N ASP A 669 37.02 73.08 25.86
CA ASP A 669 37.53 72.60 24.59
C ASP A 669 36.37 72.43 23.63
N TRP A 670 36.18 73.44 22.78
CA TRP A 670 35.20 73.43 21.71
C TRP A 670 35.84 72.89 20.44
N THR A 671 35.12 72.02 19.75
CA THR A 671 35.53 71.54 18.43
C THR A 671 34.37 71.56 17.46
N LEU A 672 34.56 72.21 16.32
CA LEU A 672 33.66 72.17 15.17
C LEU A 672 34.17 71.13 14.17
N TYR A 673 33.40 70.07 13.99
CA TYR A 673 33.64 69.01 13.01
C TYR A 673 32.79 69.20 11.77
N VAL A 674 33.32 68.82 10.61
CA VAL A 674 32.63 68.74 9.34
C VAL A 674 32.79 67.34 8.75
N THR A 675 31.76 66.79 8.13
CA THR A 675 31.80 65.44 7.54
C THR A 675 32.06 65.52 6.05
N LEU A 676 33.15 64.90 5.59
CA LEU A 676 33.53 64.83 4.17
C LEU A 676 33.63 63.36 3.76
N GLY A 677 32.78 62.94 2.82
CA GLY A 677 32.69 61.53 2.45
C GLY A 677 32.25 60.67 3.64
N ALA A 678 33.04 59.65 3.99
CA ALA A 678 32.77 58.71 5.09
C ALA A 678 33.42 59.09 6.44
N GLY A 679 34.16 60.21 6.52
CA GLY A 679 34.92 60.60 7.73
C GLY A 679 34.58 62.00 8.23
N GLU A 680 34.79 62.22 9.54
CA GLU A 680 34.78 63.55 10.14
C GLU A 680 36.16 64.21 10.06
N SER A 681 36.19 65.52 9.87
CA SER A 681 37.40 66.34 9.86
C SER A 681 37.21 67.56 10.75
N LEU A 682 38.29 68.01 11.38
CA LEU A 682 38.28 69.16 12.29
C LEU A 682 38.35 70.45 11.47
N LEU A 683 37.40 71.36 11.70
CA LEU A 683 37.33 72.64 11.02
C LEU A 683 37.90 73.77 11.89
N GLU A 684 37.51 73.84 13.16
CA GLU A 684 37.92 74.93 14.06
C GLU A 684 37.80 74.51 15.53
N THR A 685 38.62 75.09 16.41
CA THR A 685 38.57 74.85 17.87
C THR A 685 38.60 76.17 18.64
N SER A 686 38.12 76.14 19.88
CA SER A 686 38.24 77.26 20.81
C SER A 686 38.35 76.78 22.25
N THR A 687 39.16 77.46 23.05
CA THR A 687 39.29 77.19 24.49
C THR A 687 38.55 78.21 25.37
N GLN A 688 37.81 79.12 24.74
CA GLN A 688 37.05 80.16 25.44
C GLN A 688 35.69 79.62 25.91
N ALA A 689 35.11 80.24 26.94
CA ALA A 689 33.77 79.88 27.43
C ALA A 689 32.66 80.09 26.38
N VAL A 690 32.91 80.98 25.42
CA VAL A 690 32.07 81.23 24.24
C VAL A 690 32.89 80.94 22.99
N PHE A 691 32.34 80.16 22.07
CA PHE A 691 32.98 79.83 20.80
C PHE A 691 32.33 80.62 19.66
N ASP A 692 33.03 81.64 19.15
CA ASP A 692 32.61 82.35 17.95
C ASP A 692 32.83 81.49 16.71
N LEU A 693 31.75 81.27 15.95
CA LEU A 693 31.74 80.36 14.81
C LEU A 693 31.93 81.15 13.52
N TYR A 694 33.13 81.11 12.95
CA TYR A 694 33.43 81.83 11.72
C TYR A 694 34.59 81.25 10.94
N ASN A 695 34.32 80.93 9.68
CA ASN A 695 35.31 80.40 8.77
C ASN A 695 35.19 81.11 7.41
N SER A 696 36.13 82.02 7.11
CA SER A 696 36.23 82.66 5.79
C SER A 696 37.65 82.62 5.24
N TYR A 697 37.82 81.92 4.11
CA TYR A 697 39.04 81.91 3.31
C TYR A 697 38.71 82.12 1.83
N GLY A 698 39.64 82.55 0.98
CA GLY A 698 39.37 82.88 -0.44
C GLY A 698 38.93 81.72 -1.36
N ALA A 699 38.54 80.57 -0.81
CA ALA A 699 38.09 79.39 -1.55
C ALA A 699 36.55 79.34 -1.65
N ALA A 700 36.03 78.56 -2.61
CA ALA A 700 34.59 78.39 -2.80
C ALA A 700 33.93 77.72 -1.57
N PRO A 701 32.78 78.21 -1.09
CA PRO A 701 32.07 77.63 0.03
C PRO A 701 31.49 76.25 -0.33
N ILE A 702 31.59 75.31 0.59
CA ILE A 702 30.95 74.00 0.53
C ILE A 702 29.97 73.82 1.69
N THR A 703 28.95 72.99 1.48
CA THR A 703 27.93 72.70 2.49
C THR A 703 27.96 71.24 2.89
N THR A 704 28.38 70.93 4.11
CA THR A 704 28.46 69.55 4.62
C THR A 704 27.73 69.41 5.95
N PRO A 705 27.38 68.18 6.39
CA PRO A 705 27.03 67.95 7.78
C PRO A 705 28.16 68.43 8.68
N CYS A 706 27.80 69.00 9.82
CA CYS A 706 28.75 69.46 10.82
C CYS A 706 28.15 69.28 12.21
N ARG A 707 29.03 69.17 13.20
CA ARG A 707 28.63 69.17 14.61
C ARG A 707 29.63 69.94 15.44
N ILE A 708 29.12 70.58 16.49
CA ILE A 708 29.90 71.32 17.46
C ILE A 708 29.86 70.54 18.75
N THR A 709 31.03 70.21 19.27
CA THR A 709 31.20 69.51 20.54
C THR A 709 31.87 70.43 21.53
N LEU A 710 31.57 70.22 22.81
CA LEU A 710 32.21 70.89 23.92
C LEU A 710 32.65 69.83 24.92
N THR A 711 33.89 69.92 25.37
CA THR A 711 34.38 69.30 26.59
C THR A 711 34.66 70.37 27.64
N VAL A 712 34.07 70.23 28.82
CA VAL A 712 34.37 71.05 30.00
C VAL A 712 35.11 70.19 31.02
N SER A 713 36.31 70.61 31.39
CA SER A 713 37.16 69.86 32.33
C SER A 713 37.43 70.68 33.60
N PRO A 714 37.10 70.16 34.79
CA PRO A 714 37.61 70.70 36.06
C PRO A 714 39.07 70.22 36.30
N PRO A 715 39.74 70.65 37.39
CA PRO A 715 41.14 70.28 37.67
C PRO A 715 41.37 68.76 37.80
N ASP A 716 40.34 68.02 38.24
CA ASP A 716 40.33 66.57 38.19
C ASP A 716 39.70 66.10 36.86
N LEU A 717 40.56 65.69 35.94
CA LEU A 717 40.17 65.32 34.57
C LEU A 717 39.27 64.08 34.51
N SER A 718 39.16 63.28 35.57
CA SER A 718 38.20 62.17 35.62
C SER A 718 36.75 62.63 35.63
N ARG A 719 36.50 63.92 35.94
CA ARG A 719 35.17 64.54 36.03
C ARG A 719 34.78 65.35 34.78
N SER A 720 35.59 65.36 33.73
CA SER A 720 35.29 66.08 32.49
C SER A 720 33.95 65.67 31.87
N LYS A 721 33.21 66.62 31.33
CA LYS A 721 31.93 66.40 30.65
C LYS A 721 32.05 66.80 29.18
N SER A 722 31.75 65.87 28.29
CA SER A 722 31.71 66.11 26.85
C SER A 722 30.30 65.94 26.33
N GLN A 723 29.86 66.84 25.45
CA GLN A 723 28.58 66.71 24.75
C GLN A 723 28.64 67.30 23.35
N THR A 724 27.78 66.82 22.47
CA THR A 724 27.50 67.50 21.20
C THR A 724 26.50 68.61 21.47
N VAL A 725 26.92 69.86 21.29
CA VAL A 725 26.13 71.06 21.58
C VAL A 725 25.14 71.36 20.45
N TRP A 726 25.54 71.11 19.21
CA TRP A 726 24.69 71.34 18.05
C TRP A 726 25.14 70.46 16.88
N ASN A 727 24.18 69.98 16.08
CA ASN A 727 24.41 69.28 14.82
C ASN A 727 23.51 69.85 13.72
N GLY A 728 23.98 69.81 12.49
CA GLY A 728 23.25 70.32 11.34
C GLY A 728 24.13 70.36 10.11
N ARG A 729 23.98 71.40 9.28
CA ARG A 729 24.83 71.62 8.11
C ARG A 729 25.61 72.92 8.25
N CYS A 730 26.85 72.96 7.78
CA CYS A 730 27.67 74.17 7.81
C CYS A 730 28.09 74.53 6.39
N ILE A 731 27.99 75.82 6.06
CA ILE A 731 28.58 76.42 4.87
C ILE A 731 29.89 77.09 5.30
N TYR A 732 31.01 76.62 4.77
CA TYR A 732 32.37 77.09 5.10
C TYR A 732 33.30 76.92 3.89
N ASN A 733 34.50 77.49 3.94
CA ASN A 733 35.42 77.46 2.80
C ASN A 733 36.39 76.28 2.94
N ASN A 734 36.46 75.43 1.90
CA ASN A 734 37.14 74.13 1.93
C ASN A 734 38.67 74.19 2.12
N GLY A 735 39.28 75.38 2.01
CA GLY A 735 40.74 75.57 2.11
C GLY A 735 41.33 75.47 3.53
N THR A 736 40.51 75.12 4.53
CA THR A 736 40.83 75.40 5.95
C THR A 736 40.72 74.22 6.90
N ILE A 737 40.60 72.99 6.37
CA ILE A 737 40.53 71.80 7.22
C ILE A 737 41.87 71.64 7.95
N ILE A 738 41.85 71.69 9.27
CA ILE A 738 43.01 71.39 10.10
C ILE A 738 43.22 69.88 10.00
N LYS A 739 44.30 69.45 9.35
CA LYS A 739 44.66 68.03 9.27
C LYS A 739 45.18 67.51 10.60
#